data_AF-A0A6A6FQ26-F1
#
_entry.id   AF-A0A6A6FQ26-F1
#
_cell.length_a   1.000
_cell.length_b   1.000
_cell.length_c   1.000
_cell.angle_alpha   90.00
_cell.angle_beta   90.00
_cell.angle_gamma   90.00
#
_symmetry.space_group_name_H-M   'P 1'
#
loop_
_entity.id
_entity.type
_entity.pdbx_description
1 polymer ?
#
loop_
_entity_poly.entity_id
_entity_poly.type
_entity_poly.pdbx_seq_one_letter_code
_entity_poly.pdbx_strand_id
1 'polypeptide(L)'
;MAECSDNPLDPSQALSAGSEAVQANANPQSDILPGDSATTKAEKVERHGDPNGQTHSRDDFQESPRKRIKVQHDSSTANGEVDVQVAGDITTEPARSERQKGVAPIKKEYLIDVASLKWTNASYDDDAAEAGGKSEEQPIAGRGGKKSKQGQNKARNFGSSRDAIALCRTRHWANEFHPVNCPFGDKCRMEHDIRKYLKEGKREDMQTFDGKCPIFETRGNCKDGWKCRWASSHSKEIEREDGRKELVQIQNEATNGSADATNQAADEDDQGSAGVVNVVSNADKITLRKKKWPTPKSDVYLKWLNSQLGEDGNKIREDEEENRAAYTEPPLRPSEKRRIYYGPETPVLAPLTTQGNLPFRRLCTELGAQVTWSEMAMGLPLLNGEKGEWALVKAHESELAPPAYFPKNPVENYDNGKDIRFGVQIAANKPWLAVKTTEVLTALCPRLRAIDLNCGCPIDLVCRTGAGSALLDAHGKLEKQLRGMNTVSGEVPITVKIRMGTKDKHPTATRLVERLVLGGQDAQAANLGPAGVAAITLHGRSRQQRYTREADWEYIAECASLVKRLRAKQADLVDTVLEADARDMPNTPDGLPYFCGNGDILSPGDYDKHIQQAKVDSIMIGRGALVKPWIFEEIQLNQDLDKSASERLRYIEQFCRNGLEYWGADEMGVGNTRRFLLEWLSFSCRYIPIGLLEYMPPKFGDRPPAFRGRSDLETLLSSANYKDWIKISEMFLGPAHKDFQFQPKHKSNSYEIEAEG
;
A
#
# COMPACT_ATOMS: atom_id res chain seq x y z
N MET A 1 31.06 8.17 8.37
CA MET A 1 31.03 9.58 8.78
C MET A 1 31.17 10.40 7.51
N ALA A 2 30.03 10.82 6.94
CA ALA A 2 29.97 11.69 5.77
C ALA A 2 29.53 13.07 6.28
N GLU A 3 30.25 14.11 5.87
CA GLU A 3 30.08 15.48 6.31
C GLU A 3 28.68 16.01 5.96
N CYS A 4 28.06 16.68 6.92
CA CYS A 4 26.76 17.34 6.78
C CYS A 4 26.87 18.49 5.77
N SER A 5 26.15 18.40 4.66
CA SER A 5 25.80 19.57 3.87
C SER A 5 24.64 20.29 4.58
N ASP A 6 24.90 21.53 5.03
CA ASP A 6 23.90 22.40 5.63
C ASP A 6 22.75 22.68 4.65
N ASN A 7 21.53 22.52 5.15
CA ASN A 7 20.29 22.82 4.43
C ASN A 7 20.20 24.35 4.23
N PRO A 8 19.92 24.90 3.04
CA PRO A 8 20.02 26.34 2.77
C PRO A 8 18.94 27.22 3.45
N LEU A 9 18.13 26.67 4.36
CA LEU A 9 17.11 27.42 5.08
C LEU A 9 17.42 27.42 6.57
N ASP A 10 17.93 28.57 7.02
CA ASP A 10 18.07 28.92 8.43
C ASP A 10 16.71 28.76 9.13
N PRO A 11 16.57 27.88 10.14
CA PRO A 11 15.33 27.69 10.87
C PRO A 11 14.84 28.95 11.62
N SER A 12 15.64 30.01 11.67
CA SER A 12 15.28 31.31 12.23
C SER A 12 14.65 32.30 11.24
N GLN A 13 14.65 32.02 9.93
CA GLN A 13 13.95 32.87 8.96
C GLN A 13 12.43 32.67 9.03
N ALA A 14 11.73 33.69 9.53
CA ALA A 14 10.28 33.75 9.50
C ALA A 14 9.78 33.76 8.05
N LEU A 15 9.06 32.71 7.67
CA LEU A 15 8.37 32.63 6.38
C LEU A 15 7.22 33.64 6.37
N SER A 16 7.30 34.66 5.51
CA SER A 16 6.21 35.62 5.34
C SER A 16 5.00 34.90 4.73
N ALA A 17 3.95 34.69 5.54
CA ALA A 17 2.64 34.31 5.03
C ALA A 17 2.14 35.41 4.08
N GLY A 18 1.67 35.02 2.90
CA GLY A 18 1.03 35.95 1.98
C GLY A 18 -0.24 36.55 2.61
N SER A 19 -0.29 37.89 2.64
CA SER A 19 -1.38 38.79 3.07
C SER A 19 -1.64 38.91 4.59
N GLU A 20 -1.84 40.17 5.00
CA GLU A 20 -2.00 40.67 6.36
C GLU A 20 -3.12 39.96 7.15
N ALA A 21 -2.75 39.01 8.00
CA ALA A 21 -3.55 38.54 9.13
C ALA A 21 -2.61 38.05 10.23
N VAL A 22 -2.12 38.98 11.06
CA VAL A 22 -1.15 38.76 12.16
C VAL A 22 -1.75 37.99 13.36
N GLN A 23 -2.88 37.28 13.21
CA GLN A 23 -3.47 36.47 14.29
C GLN A 23 -4.19 35.22 13.76
N ALA A 24 -3.47 34.23 13.21
CA ALA A 24 -4.03 32.89 12.95
C ALA A 24 -2.98 31.79 12.66
N ASN A 25 -1.95 31.60 13.49
CA ASN A 25 -1.09 30.41 13.42
C ASN A 25 -1.74 29.22 14.18
N ALA A 26 -2.93 28.80 13.74
CA ALA A 26 -3.66 27.68 14.32
C ALA A 26 -4.03 26.67 13.24
N ASN A 27 -3.74 25.39 13.50
CA ASN A 27 -4.15 24.30 12.62
C ASN A 27 -5.67 24.13 12.68
N PRO A 28 -6.38 24.11 11.55
CA PRO A 28 -7.83 23.97 11.56
C PRO A 28 -8.27 22.53 11.87
N GLN A 29 -9.08 22.33 12.92
CA GLN A 29 -9.74 21.04 13.20
C GLN A 29 -11.01 21.17 14.05
N SER A 30 -11.94 20.23 13.85
CA SER A 30 -13.30 20.08 14.37
C SER A 30 -13.48 20.00 15.89
N ASP A 31 -14.71 20.33 16.34
CA ASP A 31 -15.22 20.00 17.66
C ASP A 31 -15.14 18.50 18.00
N ILE A 32 -14.69 18.22 19.22
CA ILE A 32 -14.87 16.94 19.91
C ILE A 32 -16.26 16.97 20.53
N LEU A 33 -17.21 16.20 20.00
CA LEU A 33 -18.53 16.08 20.62
C LEU A 33 -18.42 15.33 21.96
N PRO A 34 -19.05 15.82 23.05
CA PRO A 34 -19.19 15.07 24.28
C PRO A 34 -20.18 13.92 24.08
N GLY A 35 -19.68 12.68 24.15
CA GLY A 35 -20.49 11.48 24.31
C GLY A 35 -21.17 10.95 23.04
N ASP A 36 -20.64 9.83 22.53
CA ASP A 36 -21.43 8.86 21.77
C ASP A 36 -21.13 7.44 22.31
N SER A 37 -21.51 7.27 23.57
CA SER A 37 -22.08 6.02 24.07
C SER A 37 -23.59 6.18 24.08
N ALA A 38 -24.22 6.08 22.92
CA ALA A 38 -25.66 5.89 22.81
C ALA A 38 -25.98 5.18 21.50
N THR A 39 -26.24 3.88 21.60
CA THR A 39 -26.91 3.09 20.56
C THR A 39 -28.11 3.86 19.99
N THR A 40 -28.12 4.07 18.68
CA THR A 40 -29.24 4.75 18.01
C THR A 40 -30.43 3.79 17.89
N LYS A 41 -31.66 4.33 17.90
CA LYS A 41 -32.91 3.56 17.72
C LYS A 41 -32.98 2.78 16.38
N ALA A 42 -32.10 3.08 15.42
CA ALA A 42 -31.95 2.32 14.19
C ALA A 42 -31.28 0.94 14.42
N GLU A 43 -30.47 0.78 15.47
CA GLU A 43 -29.75 -0.46 15.79
C GLU A 43 -30.62 -1.53 16.50
N LYS A 44 -31.83 -1.17 16.95
CA LYS A 44 -32.81 -2.10 17.54
C LYS A 44 -33.80 -2.68 16.52
N VAL A 45 -33.94 -2.08 15.34
CA VAL A 45 -34.92 -2.50 14.32
C VAL A 45 -34.33 -3.56 13.38
N GLU A 46 -33.01 -3.59 13.18
CA GLU A 46 -32.36 -4.58 12.30
C GLU A 46 -32.06 -5.94 12.98
N ARG A 47 -32.29 -6.09 14.29
CA ARG A 47 -32.06 -7.36 15.02
C ARG A 47 -33.31 -8.17 15.35
N HIS A 48 -34.50 -7.59 15.27
CA HIS A 48 -35.75 -8.31 15.46
C HIS A 48 -36.66 -7.99 14.29
N GLY A 49 -36.87 -8.97 13.41
CA GLY A 49 -37.73 -8.85 12.24
C GLY A 49 -39.10 -8.25 12.60
N ASP A 50 -39.64 -7.52 11.63
CA ASP A 50 -40.86 -6.73 11.71
C ASP A 50 -42.06 -7.48 12.34
N PRO A 51 -42.62 -6.99 13.47
CA PRO A 51 -43.88 -7.46 14.02
C PRO A 51 -45.03 -6.55 13.53
N ASN A 52 -45.48 -6.75 12.30
CA ASN A 52 -46.88 -6.64 11.84
C ASN A 52 -46.93 -6.50 10.31
N GLY A 53 -46.89 -7.64 9.62
CA GLY A 53 -47.17 -7.69 8.20
C GLY A 53 -48.65 -7.52 7.85
N GLN A 54 -48.89 -7.12 6.59
CA GLN A 54 -49.98 -7.56 5.70
C GLN A 54 -49.81 -6.85 4.33
N THR A 55 -49.95 -7.41 3.14
CA THR A 55 -50.06 -8.77 2.52
C THR A 55 -49.99 -8.50 1.00
N HIS A 56 -49.40 -9.35 0.13
CA HIS A 56 -50.04 -10.38 -0.71
C HIS A 56 -49.01 -10.78 -1.79
N SER A 57 -48.90 -11.98 -2.39
CA SER A 57 -49.31 -13.37 -2.11
C SER A 57 -48.65 -14.23 -3.22
N ARG A 58 -48.12 -15.42 -2.92
CA ARG A 58 -48.46 -16.71 -3.60
C ARG A 58 -47.57 -17.87 -3.12
N ASP A 59 -48.25 -18.81 -2.44
CA ASP A 59 -48.22 -20.28 -2.54
C ASP A 59 -46.94 -21.06 -2.15
N ASP A 60 -46.94 -22.13 -1.35
CA ASP A 60 -47.91 -22.73 -0.40
C ASP A 60 -47.21 -23.93 0.32
N PHE A 61 -47.83 -24.43 1.40
CA PHE A 61 -47.59 -25.66 2.20
C PHE A 61 -46.52 -25.67 3.31
N GLN A 62 -46.73 -26.21 4.51
CA GLN A 62 -47.83 -26.39 5.48
C GLN A 62 -47.19 -27.15 6.66
N GLU A 63 -47.28 -26.66 7.91
CA GLU A 63 -47.46 -27.55 9.08
C GLU A 63 -47.93 -26.81 10.34
N SER A 64 -48.69 -27.54 11.15
CA SER A 64 -49.76 -27.10 12.04
C SER A 64 -49.30 -26.82 13.50
N PRO A 65 -50.04 -26.06 14.32
CA PRO A 65 -49.57 -25.55 15.61
C PRO A 65 -50.01 -26.41 16.80
N ARG A 66 -49.16 -26.53 17.83
CA ARG A 66 -49.59 -26.90 19.19
C ARG A 66 -49.27 -25.80 20.20
N LYS A 67 -50.34 -25.37 20.87
CA LYS A 67 -50.43 -24.38 21.96
C LYS A 67 -49.44 -24.68 23.11
N ARG A 68 -48.89 -23.62 23.71
CA ARG A 68 -48.48 -23.63 25.12
C ARG A 68 -49.02 -22.42 25.88
N ILE A 69 -49.54 -22.73 27.05
CA ILE A 69 -50.32 -21.91 27.98
C ILE A 69 -49.39 -20.99 28.78
N LYS A 70 -49.84 -19.74 29.01
CA LYS A 70 -49.26 -18.82 30.00
C LYS A 70 -49.66 -19.25 31.41
N VAL A 71 -48.69 -19.29 32.32
CA VAL A 71 -48.95 -19.23 33.77
C VAL A 71 -48.12 -18.08 34.32
N GLN A 72 -48.80 -17.12 34.95
CA GLN A 72 -48.22 -16.07 35.79
C GLN A 72 -47.92 -16.65 37.17
N HIS A 73 -46.87 -16.15 37.82
CA HIS A 73 -46.89 -16.00 39.27
C HIS A 73 -45.99 -14.85 39.73
N ASP A 74 -46.59 -13.96 40.51
CA ASP A 74 -45.95 -12.92 41.32
C ASP A 74 -45.08 -13.52 42.43
N SER A 75 -44.03 -12.81 42.84
CA SER A 75 -43.87 -12.34 44.23
C SER A 75 -42.56 -11.57 44.45
N SER A 76 -42.70 -10.47 45.17
CA SER A 76 -41.68 -9.68 45.85
C SER A 76 -40.98 -10.46 46.97
N THR A 77 -39.69 -10.24 47.17
CA THR A 77 -39.07 -10.15 48.52
C THR A 77 -37.68 -9.53 48.43
N ALA A 78 -37.40 -8.67 49.41
CA ALA A 78 -36.13 -8.03 49.69
C ALA A 78 -35.15 -9.02 50.33
N ASN A 79 -33.85 -8.79 50.13
CA ASN A 79 -32.81 -9.06 51.13
C ASN A 79 -31.58 -8.19 50.82
N GLY A 80 -31.08 -7.52 51.86
CA GLY A 80 -29.87 -6.72 51.83
C GLY A 80 -28.63 -7.55 52.15
N GLU A 81 -27.48 -7.06 51.70
CA GLU A 81 -26.17 -7.48 52.18
C GLU A 81 -25.33 -6.25 52.54
N VAL A 82 -24.48 -6.47 53.54
CA VAL A 82 -23.88 -5.49 54.45
C VAL A 82 -22.48 -5.11 53.95
N ASP A 83 -22.20 -3.81 53.85
CA ASP A 83 -20.86 -3.27 53.59
C ASP A 83 -19.95 -3.48 54.81
N VAL A 84 -18.81 -4.15 54.61
CA VAL A 84 -17.69 -4.19 55.55
C VAL A 84 -16.58 -3.28 55.01
N GLN A 85 -16.37 -2.14 55.67
CA GLN A 85 -15.25 -1.24 55.43
C GLN A 85 -13.97 -1.81 56.04
N VAL A 86 -12.95 -2.05 55.19
CA VAL A 86 -11.56 -2.24 55.64
C VAL A 86 -10.77 -1.03 55.16
N ALA A 87 -10.36 -0.18 56.10
CA ALA A 87 -9.47 0.95 55.88
C ALA A 87 -8.02 0.46 55.76
N GLY A 88 -7.30 0.95 54.75
CA GLY A 88 -5.87 0.74 54.57
C GLY A 88 -5.31 1.77 53.58
N ASP A 89 -4.29 2.51 54.04
CA ASP A 89 -3.72 3.75 53.49
C ASP A 89 -3.54 3.85 51.97
N ILE A 90 -4.11 4.93 51.41
CA ILE A 90 -3.81 5.42 50.06
C ILE A 90 -2.61 6.36 50.17
N THR A 91 -1.46 5.90 49.70
CA THR A 91 -0.40 6.79 49.23
C THR A 91 -0.89 7.43 47.93
N THR A 92 -0.97 8.76 47.93
CA THR A 92 -1.47 9.57 46.82
C THR A 92 -0.48 9.59 45.67
N GLU A 93 -0.61 8.65 44.74
CA GLU A 93 -0.20 8.87 43.35
C GLU A 93 -1.25 9.79 42.68
N PRO A 94 -0.85 10.82 41.91
CA PRO A 94 -1.82 11.68 41.24
C PRO A 94 -2.63 10.87 40.23
N ALA A 95 -3.95 10.94 40.34
CA ALA A 95 -4.90 10.26 39.47
C ALA A 95 -4.59 10.56 38.00
N ARG A 96 -4.20 9.54 37.23
CA ARG A 96 -4.13 9.60 35.76
C ARG A 96 -5.49 10.06 35.25
N SER A 97 -5.56 11.19 34.55
CA SER A 97 -6.78 11.63 33.88
C SER A 97 -7.29 10.53 32.96
N GLU A 98 -8.56 10.14 33.08
CA GLU A 98 -9.14 9.09 32.26
C GLU A 98 -9.06 9.44 30.77
N ARG A 99 -8.48 8.53 29.99
CA ARG A 99 -8.29 8.65 28.54
C ARG A 99 -9.63 8.83 27.81
N GLN A 100 -9.82 9.98 27.17
CA GLN A 100 -10.99 10.21 26.32
C GLN A 100 -10.88 9.38 25.02
N LYS A 101 -11.84 8.48 24.80
CA LYS A 101 -11.85 7.61 23.63
C LYS A 101 -11.97 8.43 22.33
N GLY A 102 -11.06 8.22 21.39
CA GLY A 102 -11.08 8.87 20.07
C GLY A 102 -10.43 10.25 20.03
N VAL A 103 -9.87 10.72 21.14
CA VAL A 103 -9.12 11.98 21.22
C VAL A 103 -7.67 11.66 21.54
N ALA A 104 -6.75 12.26 20.79
CA ALA A 104 -5.33 12.08 21.05
C ALA A 104 -4.92 12.84 22.32
N PRO A 105 -4.15 12.19 23.21
CA PRO A 105 -3.80 12.78 24.50
C PRO A 105 -2.69 13.80 24.33
N ILE A 106 -3.02 15.04 24.00
CA ILE A 106 -2.04 16.12 23.86
C ILE A 106 -1.98 16.93 25.16
N LYS A 107 -0.76 17.23 25.63
CA LYS A 107 -0.55 18.03 26.84
C LYS A 107 -1.19 19.42 26.70
N LYS A 108 -1.73 19.93 27.80
CA LYS A 108 -2.58 21.13 27.81
C LYS A 108 -1.89 22.37 27.27
N GLU A 109 -0.57 22.50 27.45
CA GLU A 109 0.22 23.65 26.98
C GLU A 109 0.32 23.76 25.44
N TYR A 110 0.05 22.68 24.71
CA TYR A 110 0.06 22.68 23.25
C TYR A 110 -1.34 22.81 22.65
N LEU A 111 -2.40 22.70 23.46
CA LEU A 111 -3.79 22.82 23.01
C LEU A 111 -4.15 24.27 22.71
N ILE A 112 -4.93 24.48 21.65
CA ILE A 112 -5.47 25.78 21.28
C ILE A 112 -6.92 25.87 21.74
N ASP A 113 -7.30 26.95 22.41
CA ASP A 113 -8.70 27.21 22.79
C ASP A 113 -9.53 27.66 21.58
N VAL A 114 -10.22 26.71 20.99
CA VAL A 114 -11.02 26.89 19.77
C VAL A 114 -12.34 27.62 20.03
N ALA A 115 -12.79 27.77 21.29
CA ALA A 115 -14.05 28.44 21.62
C ALA A 115 -14.04 29.95 21.29
N SER A 116 -12.84 30.52 21.14
CA SER A 116 -12.61 31.93 20.80
C SER A 116 -12.52 32.21 19.29
N LEU A 117 -12.41 31.17 18.46
CA LEU A 117 -12.14 31.28 17.02
C LEU A 117 -13.37 30.81 16.22
N LYS A 118 -13.94 31.69 15.38
CA LYS A 118 -15.01 31.36 14.43
C LYS A 118 -14.48 30.45 13.31
N TRP A 119 -14.20 29.18 13.61
CA TRP A 119 -13.68 28.24 12.62
C TRP A 119 -14.71 27.16 12.27
N THR A 120 -14.69 26.66 11.02
CA THR A 120 -15.68 25.72 10.48
C THR A 120 -15.18 24.26 10.48
N ASN A 121 -16.12 23.35 10.79
CA ASN A 121 -15.94 21.93 11.07
C ASN A 121 -15.32 21.12 9.91
N ALA A 122 -14.33 20.27 10.20
CA ALA A 122 -13.82 19.25 9.28
C ALA A 122 -14.03 17.83 9.86
N SER A 123 -14.91 17.02 9.26
CA SER A 123 -15.05 15.61 9.62
C SER A 123 -14.02 14.75 8.88
N TYR A 124 -13.28 13.90 9.60
CA TYR A 124 -12.41 12.88 9.00
C TYR A 124 -13.22 11.64 8.62
N ASP A 125 -13.20 11.26 7.34
CA ASP A 125 -13.72 9.99 6.86
C ASP A 125 -12.56 9.10 6.40
N ASP A 126 -12.13 8.19 7.27
CA ASP A 126 -11.07 7.21 6.98
C ASP A 126 -11.53 6.11 6.00
N ASP A 127 -12.84 5.89 5.84
CA ASP A 127 -13.39 4.92 4.91
C ASP A 127 -13.42 5.45 3.47
N ALA A 128 -13.27 6.77 3.31
CA ALA A 128 -13.23 7.42 2.02
C ALA A 128 -11.97 7.12 1.19
N ALA A 129 -10.92 6.54 1.80
CA ALA A 129 -9.67 6.28 1.10
C ALA A 129 -9.73 5.08 0.14
N GLU A 130 -10.68 4.18 0.36
CA GLU A 130 -10.78 2.88 -0.33
C GLU A 130 -12.16 2.63 -0.96
N ALA A 131 -13.03 3.65 -1.16
CA ALA A 131 -14.34 3.45 -1.83
C ALA A 131 -14.38 4.01 -3.27
N GLY A 132 -13.44 3.58 -4.11
CA GLY A 132 -13.53 3.84 -5.55
C GLY A 132 -14.75 3.16 -6.18
N GLY A 133 -15.76 3.93 -6.58
CA GLY A 133 -16.83 3.43 -7.45
C GLY A 133 -18.11 4.27 -7.46
N LYS A 134 -18.67 4.54 -8.64
CA LYS A 134 -19.98 5.19 -8.84
C LYS A 134 -21.07 4.49 -8.01
N SER A 135 -21.77 5.25 -7.18
CA SER A 135 -23.17 4.96 -6.87
C SER A 135 -23.97 5.63 -7.98
N GLU A 136 -24.38 4.85 -8.98
CA GLU A 136 -25.54 5.26 -9.78
C GLU A 136 -26.77 4.98 -8.91
N GLU A 137 -27.02 5.86 -7.95
CA GLU A 137 -28.36 5.98 -7.37
C GLU A 137 -29.19 6.71 -8.43
N GLN A 138 -30.11 5.97 -9.05
CA GLN A 138 -31.20 6.60 -9.80
C GLN A 138 -31.95 7.54 -8.86
N PRO A 139 -32.21 8.81 -9.26
CA PRO A 139 -32.87 9.75 -8.38
C PRO A 139 -34.35 9.38 -8.27
N ILE A 140 -34.74 8.81 -7.12
CA ILE A 140 -36.14 8.80 -6.71
C ILE A 140 -36.46 10.23 -6.26
N ALA A 141 -37.31 10.91 -7.02
CA ALA A 141 -37.81 12.24 -6.70
C ALA A 141 -38.62 12.19 -5.40
N GLY A 142 -38.06 12.72 -4.31
CA GLY A 142 -38.70 12.82 -3.00
C GLY A 142 -38.15 14.01 -2.21
N ARG A 143 -39.06 14.85 -1.74
CA ARG A 143 -38.88 16.20 -1.17
C ARG A 143 -37.78 16.34 -0.08
N GLY A 144 -36.95 17.38 -0.24
CA GLY A 144 -36.64 18.34 0.84
C GLY A 144 -35.74 17.90 2.00
N GLY A 145 -34.56 17.33 1.73
CA GLY A 145 -33.50 17.12 2.74
C GLY A 145 -32.22 17.88 2.42
N LYS A 146 -31.65 18.62 3.40
CA LYS A 146 -30.33 19.27 3.28
C LYS A 146 -29.27 18.23 2.89
N LYS A 147 -28.60 18.41 1.75
CA LYS A 147 -27.48 17.57 1.30
C LYS A 147 -26.30 17.72 2.28
N SER A 148 -25.90 16.65 2.95
CA SER A 148 -24.61 16.60 3.65
C SER A 148 -23.47 16.60 2.64
N LYS A 149 -22.41 17.36 2.90
CA LYS A 149 -21.22 17.50 2.02
C LYS A 149 -20.21 16.33 2.18
N GLN A 150 -20.66 15.12 2.47
CA GLN A 150 -19.77 13.94 2.55
C GLN A 150 -19.73 13.23 1.19
N GLY A 151 -18.56 13.19 0.57
CA GLY A 151 -18.37 12.49 -0.69
C GLY A 151 -16.92 12.51 -1.17
N GLN A 152 -16.46 11.38 -1.71
CA GLN A 152 -15.16 11.25 -2.36
C GLN A 152 -15.12 11.99 -3.70
N ASN A 153 -13.99 12.64 -3.99
CA ASN A 153 -13.72 13.20 -5.31
C ASN A 153 -13.35 12.07 -6.27
N LYS A 154 -14.34 11.51 -6.97
CA LYS A 154 -14.17 10.36 -7.88
C LYS A 154 -13.63 10.75 -9.27
N ALA A 155 -13.56 12.04 -9.61
CA ALA A 155 -13.08 12.56 -10.88
C ALA A 155 -12.03 13.67 -10.66
N ARG A 156 -10.88 13.32 -10.06
CA ARG A 156 -9.78 14.27 -9.83
C ARG A 156 -8.99 14.46 -11.12
N ASN A 157 -8.90 15.70 -11.57
CA ASN A 157 -7.92 16.11 -12.58
C ASN A 157 -6.75 16.77 -11.85
N PHE A 158 -5.53 16.31 -12.12
CA PHE A 158 -4.33 16.85 -11.51
C PHE A 158 -3.63 17.91 -12.38
N GLY A 159 -4.25 18.22 -13.53
CA GLY A 159 -3.60 18.99 -14.60
C GLY A 159 -2.49 18.18 -15.28
N SER A 160 -1.80 18.83 -16.21
CA SER A 160 -0.58 18.29 -16.81
C SER A 160 0.50 19.36 -16.78
N SER A 161 1.65 19.05 -16.17
CA SER A 161 2.84 19.90 -16.21
C SER A 161 3.67 19.48 -17.42
N ARG A 162 3.64 20.29 -18.48
CA ARG A 162 4.43 20.09 -19.71
C ARG A 162 5.17 21.37 -20.04
N ASP A 163 6.32 21.23 -20.69
CA ASP A 163 7.04 22.36 -21.24
C ASP A 163 6.17 23.12 -22.26
N ALA A 164 6.40 24.44 -22.37
CA ALA A 164 5.70 25.29 -23.32
C ALA A 164 6.04 24.91 -24.77
N ILE A 165 7.31 24.53 -25.00
CA ILE A 165 7.80 24.02 -26.28
C ILE A 165 8.40 22.64 -26.02
N ALA A 166 8.02 21.64 -26.80
CA ALA A 166 8.53 20.29 -26.60
C ALA A 166 9.81 20.07 -27.43
N LEU A 167 10.90 19.71 -26.74
CA LEU A 167 12.18 19.38 -27.38
C LEU A 167 12.12 18.02 -28.10
N CYS A 168 12.67 17.99 -29.32
CA CYS A 168 12.77 16.77 -30.11
C CYS A 168 13.58 15.68 -29.36
N ARG A 169 13.10 14.42 -29.40
CA ARG A 169 13.75 13.30 -28.70
C ARG A 169 15.21 13.10 -29.14
N THR A 170 15.53 13.34 -30.41
CA THR A 170 16.91 13.22 -30.92
C THR A 170 17.84 14.30 -30.38
N ARG A 171 17.30 15.42 -29.87
CA ARG A 171 18.05 16.54 -29.30
C ARG A 171 18.12 16.50 -27.78
N HIS A 172 17.48 15.52 -27.15
CA HIS A 172 17.39 15.39 -25.69
C HIS A 172 18.75 15.34 -24.98
N TRP A 173 19.70 14.63 -25.59
CA TRP A 173 21.05 14.37 -25.08
C TRP A 173 22.15 14.92 -25.98
N ALA A 174 21.81 15.33 -27.20
CA ALA A 174 22.78 15.80 -28.17
C ALA A 174 23.36 17.15 -27.73
N ASN A 175 24.67 17.31 -27.86
CA ASN A 175 25.29 18.63 -27.77
C ASN A 175 24.78 19.53 -28.90
N GLU A 176 24.89 20.85 -28.70
CA GLU A 176 24.32 21.84 -29.59
C GLU A 176 24.74 21.64 -31.05
N PHE A 177 26.02 21.35 -31.33
CA PHE A 177 26.52 21.14 -32.69
C PHE A 177 26.64 19.67 -33.10
N HIS A 178 26.16 18.73 -32.28
CA HIS A 178 26.21 17.32 -32.65
C HIS A 178 25.31 17.06 -33.88
N PRO A 179 25.84 16.44 -34.95
CA PRO A 179 25.08 16.18 -36.18
C PRO A 179 24.11 14.99 -35.98
N VAL A 180 23.01 15.22 -35.26
CA VAL A 180 21.94 14.23 -35.11
C VAL A 180 20.82 14.54 -36.11
N ASN A 181 20.63 13.64 -37.08
CA ASN A 181 19.54 13.75 -38.04
C ASN A 181 18.22 13.24 -37.42
N CYS A 182 17.20 14.10 -37.37
CA CYS A 182 15.87 13.70 -36.93
C CYS A 182 15.19 12.84 -38.02
N PRO A 183 14.60 11.66 -37.70
CA PRO A 183 13.89 10.82 -38.67
C PRO A 183 12.74 11.53 -39.39
N PHE A 184 12.20 12.60 -38.78
CA PHE A 184 11.10 13.39 -39.32
C PHE A 184 11.58 14.64 -40.07
N GLY A 185 12.87 14.97 -40.02
CA GLY A 185 13.47 16.14 -40.66
C GLY A 185 12.65 17.42 -40.42
N ASP A 186 12.45 18.20 -41.47
CA ASP A 186 11.70 19.47 -41.45
C ASP A 186 10.20 19.31 -41.16
N LYS A 187 9.66 18.07 -41.19
CA LYS A 187 8.27 17.78 -40.83
C LYS A 187 8.08 17.54 -39.33
N CYS A 188 9.16 17.57 -38.55
CA CYS A 188 9.07 17.37 -37.13
C CYS A 188 8.34 18.55 -36.45
N ARG A 189 7.35 18.24 -35.60
CA ARG A 189 6.58 19.25 -34.85
C ARG A 189 7.29 19.74 -33.59
N MET A 190 8.45 19.19 -33.29
CA MET A 190 9.20 19.40 -32.05
C MET A 190 10.38 20.34 -32.32
N GLU A 191 10.79 21.09 -31.30
CA GLU A 191 11.88 22.04 -31.43
C GLU A 191 13.24 21.32 -31.48
N HIS A 192 14.15 21.82 -32.32
CA HIS A 192 15.51 21.27 -32.48
C HIS A 192 16.59 22.21 -31.95
N ASP A 193 16.29 23.50 -31.85
CA ASP A 193 17.16 24.51 -31.25
C ASP A 193 17.11 24.42 -29.72
N ILE A 194 18.25 24.04 -29.13
CA ILE A 194 18.41 23.86 -27.69
C ILE A 194 18.37 25.20 -26.97
N ARG A 195 18.99 26.26 -27.52
CA ARG A 195 19.00 27.59 -26.88
C ARG A 195 17.60 28.17 -26.83
N LYS A 196 16.85 28.04 -27.92
CA LYS A 196 15.43 28.45 -27.97
C LYS A 196 14.59 27.65 -26.97
N TYR A 197 14.77 26.33 -26.91
CA TYR A 197 14.06 25.49 -25.94
C TYR A 197 14.39 25.89 -24.49
N LEU A 198 15.65 26.09 -24.13
CA LEU A 198 16.04 26.48 -22.77
C LEU A 198 15.53 27.87 -22.37
N LYS A 199 15.39 28.79 -23.33
CA LYS A 199 14.95 30.17 -23.07
C LYS A 199 13.43 30.33 -23.04
N GLU A 200 12.71 29.70 -23.98
CA GLU A 200 11.29 29.94 -24.22
C GLU A 200 10.42 28.71 -23.98
N GLY A 201 11.00 27.52 -24.07
CA GLY A 201 10.30 26.24 -23.98
C GLY A 201 10.20 25.70 -22.57
N LYS A 202 11.35 25.61 -21.90
CA LYS A 202 11.51 25.11 -20.55
C LYS A 202 11.37 26.25 -19.56
N ARG A 203 10.79 25.96 -18.40
CA ARG A 203 10.80 26.87 -17.26
C ARG A 203 12.22 27.00 -16.68
N GLU A 204 12.46 28.10 -15.98
CA GLU A 204 13.74 28.42 -15.33
C GLU A 204 14.27 27.26 -14.48
N ASP A 205 15.59 27.11 -14.43
CA ASP A 205 16.21 26.07 -13.62
C ASP A 205 15.93 26.25 -12.13
N MET A 206 15.68 25.12 -11.46
CA MET A 206 15.42 25.10 -10.04
C MET A 206 16.69 25.42 -9.25
N GLN A 207 16.54 26.25 -8.23
CA GLN A 207 17.60 26.56 -7.26
C GLN A 207 17.56 25.62 -6.04
N THR A 208 16.54 24.77 -5.93
CA THR A 208 16.47 23.74 -4.87
C THR A 208 17.62 22.75 -5.03
N PHE A 209 18.04 22.12 -3.92
CA PHE A 209 19.23 21.27 -3.85
C PHE A 209 20.53 21.99 -4.27
N ASP A 210 20.71 23.24 -3.83
CA ASP A 210 21.85 24.10 -4.16
C ASP A 210 22.07 24.28 -5.68
N GLY A 211 20.96 24.27 -6.44
CA GLY A 211 20.98 24.35 -7.90
C GLY A 211 21.54 23.10 -8.59
N LYS A 212 21.76 21.99 -7.86
CA LYS A 212 22.32 20.74 -8.40
C LYS A 212 21.23 19.70 -8.65
N CYS A 213 21.35 19.00 -9.77
CA CYS A 213 20.45 17.88 -10.09
C CYS A 213 20.70 16.68 -9.16
N PRO A 214 19.71 16.23 -8.35
CA PRO A 214 19.90 15.09 -7.45
C PRO A 214 20.28 13.78 -8.17
N ILE A 215 19.79 13.60 -9.41
CA ILE A 215 20.11 12.44 -10.25
C ILE A 215 21.57 12.51 -10.72
N PHE A 216 22.04 13.69 -11.10
CA PHE A 216 23.41 13.88 -11.55
C PHE A 216 24.41 13.76 -10.40
N GLU A 217 24.10 14.28 -9.22
CA GLU A 217 24.97 14.15 -8.04
C GLU A 217 25.22 12.69 -7.66
N THR A 218 24.18 11.86 -7.72
CA THR A 218 24.26 10.45 -7.31
C THR A 218 24.90 9.56 -8.37
N ARG A 219 24.71 9.86 -9.66
CA ARG A 219 25.08 8.93 -10.75
C ARG A 219 26.08 9.49 -11.76
N GLY A 220 26.33 10.79 -11.76
CA GLY A 220 27.19 11.45 -12.74
C GLY A 220 26.58 11.57 -14.14
N ASN A 221 25.31 11.19 -14.31
CA ASN A 221 24.56 11.29 -15.57
C ASN A 221 23.05 11.46 -15.28
N CYS A 222 22.37 12.38 -15.97
CA CYS A 222 20.95 12.68 -15.75
C CYS A 222 20.08 12.26 -16.94
N LYS A 223 19.18 11.28 -16.74
CA LYS A 223 18.41 10.68 -17.84
C LYS A 223 17.59 11.65 -18.69
N ASP A 224 17.24 12.80 -18.12
CA ASP A 224 16.39 13.83 -18.69
C ASP A 224 17.17 14.92 -19.46
N GLY A 225 18.50 14.82 -19.54
CA GLY A 225 19.35 15.68 -20.36
C GLY A 225 18.95 17.17 -20.32
N TRP A 226 18.69 17.76 -21.49
CA TRP A 226 18.31 19.19 -21.58
C TRP A 226 16.93 19.51 -21.01
N LYS A 227 16.05 18.50 -20.84
CA LYS A 227 14.72 18.66 -20.24
C LYS A 227 14.75 18.71 -18.71
N CYS A 228 15.84 18.26 -18.10
CA CYS A 228 16.02 18.27 -16.65
C CYS A 228 15.81 19.67 -16.07
N ARG A 229 15.07 19.82 -14.97
CA ARG A 229 14.83 21.10 -14.28
C ARG A 229 16.04 21.69 -13.57
N TRP A 230 17.17 20.98 -13.59
CA TRP A 230 18.48 21.42 -13.09
C TRP A 230 19.55 21.31 -14.19
N ALA A 231 19.20 21.55 -15.45
CA ALA A 231 20.10 21.30 -16.59
C ALA A 231 21.43 22.07 -16.51
N SER A 232 21.43 23.28 -15.94
CA SER A 232 22.63 24.09 -15.69
C SER A 232 23.67 23.40 -14.81
N SER A 233 23.26 22.50 -13.90
CA SER A 233 24.19 21.77 -13.03
C SER A 233 25.04 20.73 -13.78
N HIS A 234 24.58 20.28 -14.94
CA HIS A 234 25.25 19.27 -15.76
C HIS A 234 25.32 19.69 -17.23
N SER A 235 25.47 20.99 -17.47
CA SER A 235 25.78 21.55 -18.78
C SER A 235 26.80 22.68 -18.64
N LYS A 236 27.60 22.90 -19.69
CA LYS A 236 28.55 24.00 -19.77
C LYS A 236 28.60 24.56 -21.19
N GLU A 237 28.94 25.83 -21.30
CA GLU A 237 29.29 26.44 -22.59
C GLU A 237 30.81 26.31 -22.78
N ILE A 238 31.22 25.69 -23.88
CA ILE A 238 32.63 25.57 -24.27
C ILE A 238 32.90 26.42 -25.51
N GLU A 239 34.07 27.04 -25.55
CA GLU A 239 34.59 27.70 -26.75
C GLU A 239 35.39 26.67 -27.56
N ARG A 240 34.94 26.37 -28.78
CA ARG A 240 35.67 25.49 -29.71
C ARG A 240 36.82 26.25 -30.39
N GLU A 241 37.75 25.49 -30.98
CA GLU A 241 38.91 26.00 -31.73
C GLU A 241 38.50 26.98 -32.85
N ASP A 242 37.30 26.80 -33.42
CA ASP A 242 36.72 27.66 -34.46
C ASP A 242 36.11 28.99 -33.91
N GLY A 243 36.27 29.29 -32.62
CA GLY A 243 35.71 30.48 -31.95
C GLY A 243 34.20 30.44 -31.69
N ARG A 244 33.52 29.33 -32.01
CA ARG A 244 32.09 29.14 -31.75
C ARG A 244 31.86 28.63 -30.32
N LYS A 245 30.86 29.21 -29.65
CA LYS A 245 30.38 28.75 -28.34
C LYS A 245 29.36 27.63 -28.51
N GLU A 246 29.61 26.50 -27.87
CA GLU A 246 28.74 25.34 -27.92
C GLU A 246 28.24 25.00 -26.51
N LEU A 247 26.93 24.78 -26.38
CA LEU A 247 26.36 24.14 -25.20
C LEU A 247 26.57 22.62 -25.24
N VAL A 248 27.27 22.12 -24.24
CA VAL A 248 27.57 20.69 -24.07
C VAL A 248 27.05 20.17 -22.73
N GLN A 249 26.53 18.95 -22.73
CA GLN A 249 26.19 18.26 -21.49
C GLN A 249 27.45 17.67 -20.84
N ILE A 250 27.51 17.72 -19.53
CA ILE A 250 28.60 17.15 -18.73
C ILE A 250 28.20 15.73 -18.32
N GLN A 251 29.12 14.79 -18.44
CA GLN A 251 29.01 13.45 -17.87
C GLN A 251 30.26 13.20 -17.03
N ASN A 252 30.09 12.63 -15.84
CA ASN A 252 31.24 12.19 -15.04
C ASN A 252 31.72 10.84 -15.59
N GLU A 253 33.02 10.69 -15.84
CA GLU A 253 33.69 9.52 -16.43
C GLU A 253 33.52 8.20 -15.64
N ALA A 254 32.81 8.20 -14.51
CA ALA A 254 32.63 7.05 -13.64
C ALA A 254 31.70 5.95 -14.19
N THR A 255 31.09 6.14 -15.37
CA THR A 255 30.31 5.09 -16.06
C THR A 255 30.83 4.87 -17.48
N ASN A 256 31.98 4.19 -17.59
CA ASN A 256 32.46 3.63 -18.86
C ASN A 256 31.51 2.54 -19.37
N GLY A 257 30.48 2.96 -20.10
CA GLY A 257 29.68 2.14 -20.99
C GLY A 257 29.57 2.85 -22.33
N SER A 258 30.50 2.55 -23.23
CA SER A 258 30.58 2.93 -24.66
C SER A 258 29.81 4.18 -25.12
N ALA A 259 30.55 5.25 -25.39
CA ALA A 259 30.14 6.38 -26.21
C ALA A 259 29.91 5.96 -27.68
N ASP A 260 28.86 5.17 -27.93
CA ASP A 260 28.37 4.85 -29.27
C ASP A 260 26.86 5.13 -29.34
N ALA A 261 26.54 6.40 -29.09
CA ALA A 261 25.18 6.95 -29.05
C ALA A 261 24.64 7.22 -30.47
N THR A 262 24.55 6.18 -31.31
CA THR A 262 23.89 6.32 -32.62
C THR A 262 22.87 5.24 -33.00
N ASN A 263 22.54 4.25 -32.16
CA ASN A 263 21.56 3.21 -32.57
C ASN A 263 20.65 2.59 -31.48
N GLN A 264 20.33 3.29 -30.39
CA GLN A 264 19.35 2.81 -29.39
C GLN A 264 18.02 3.59 -29.40
N ALA A 265 17.56 4.02 -30.58
CA ALA A 265 16.24 4.63 -30.72
C ALA A 265 15.13 3.57 -30.85
N ALA A 266 14.79 2.82 -29.77
CA ALA A 266 13.53 2.03 -29.77
C ALA A 266 12.95 1.64 -28.39
N ASP A 267 13.73 1.28 -27.36
CA ASP A 267 13.20 0.54 -26.20
C ASP A 267 13.33 1.21 -24.82
N GLU A 268 13.64 2.51 -24.79
CA GLU A 268 14.20 3.18 -23.59
C GLU A 268 13.21 3.74 -22.56
N ASP A 269 11.89 3.79 -22.81
CA ASP A 269 10.92 4.50 -21.92
C ASP A 269 10.98 4.04 -20.45
N ASP A 270 11.45 2.82 -20.17
CA ASP A 270 11.58 2.29 -18.79
C ASP A 270 12.99 1.81 -18.40
N GLN A 271 13.93 1.64 -19.35
CA GLN A 271 15.27 1.10 -19.07
C GLN A 271 16.26 2.18 -18.59
N GLY A 272 15.93 3.46 -18.74
CA GLY A 272 16.78 4.59 -18.31
C GLY A 272 16.67 4.96 -16.83
N SER A 273 15.74 4.38 -16.07
CA SER A 273 15.66 4.56 -14.61
C SER A 273 16.66 3.64 -13.92
N ALA A 274 17.92 4.03 -13.99
CA ALA A 274 18.93 3.90 -12.97
C ALA A 274 18.48 3.18 -11.66
N GLY A 275 19.01 1.97 -11.39
CA GLY A 275 18.74 1.19 -10.16
C GLY A 275 17.37 0.49 -10.09
N VAL A 276 16.49 0.71 -11.07
CA VAL A 276 15.18 0.07 -11.15
C VAL A 276 15.29 -1.30 -11.81
N VAL A 277 14.63 -2.29 -11.22
CA VAL A 277 14.61 -3.69 -11.66
C VAL A 277 13.18 -4.15 -11.93
N ASN A 278 13.03 -5.34 -12.52
CA ASN A 278 11.74 -5.85 -13.03
C ASN A 278 11.14 -4.96 -14.15
N VAL A 279 12.01 -4.37 -14.97
CA VAL A 279 11.61 -3.59 -16.14
C VAL A 279 11.29 -4.52 -17.30
N VAL A 280 10.04 -4.47 -17.78
CA VAL A 280 9.57 -5.26 -18.93
C VAL A 280 9.78 -4.49 -20.24
N SER A 281 10.28 -5.18 -21.27
CA SER A 281 10.54 -4.59 -22.60
C SER A 281 9.24 -4.11 -23.28
N ASN A 282 9.35 -3.14 -24.19
CA ASN A 282 8.19 -2.71 -24.98
C ASN A 282 7.69 -3.81 -25.92
N ALA A 283 8.59 -4.62 -26.47
CA ALA A 283 8.23 -5.78 -27.29
C ALA A 283 7.34 -6.77 -26.53
N ASP A 284 7.70 -7.10 -25.28
CA ASP A 284 6.92 -8.02 -24.44
C ASP A 284 5.57 -7.42 -24.08
N LYS A 285 5.52 -6.13 -23.71
CA LYS A 285 4.27 -5.39 -23.48
C LYS A 285 3.36 -5.39 -24.72
N ILE A 286 3.92 -5.27 -25.93
CA ILE A 286 3.17 -5.35 -27.18
C ILE A 286 2.64 -6.76 -27.41
N THR A 287 3.43 -7.79 -27.12
CA THR A 287 3.01 -9.20 -27.23
C THR A 287 1.87 -9.53 -26.27
N LEU A 288 1.93 -9.02 -25.04
CA LEU A 288 0.86 -9.09 -24.04
C LEU A 288 -0.41 -8.38 -24.53
N ARG A 289 -0.31 -7.14 -25.03
CA ARG A 289 -1.45 -6.40 -25.63
C ARG A 289 -2.12 -7.16 -26.77
N LYS A 290 -1.32 -7.84 -27.60
CA LYS A 290 -1.80 -8.66 -28.71
C LYS A 290 -2.38 -10.01 -28.25
N LYS A 291 -2.33 -10.31 -26.94
CA LYS A 291 -2.74 -11.59 -26.33
C LYS A 291 -2.04 -12.80 -26.95
N LYS A 292 -0.79 -12.60 -27.39
CA LYS A 292 0.04 -13.63 -28.04
C LYS A 292 1.12 -14.19 -27.12
N TRP A 293 1.19 -13.72 -25.87
CA TRP A 293 2.16 -14.22 -24.92
C TRP A 293 1.87 -15.69 -24.59
N PRO A 294 2.83 -16.61 -24.76
CA PRO A 294 2.61 -18.03 -24.50
C PRO A 294 2.52 -18.28 -22.99
N THR A 295 1.52 -19.05 -22.57
CA THR A 295 1.32 -19.50 -21.17
C THR A 295 1.21 -21.02 -21.09
N PRO A 296 2.23 -21.77 -21.55
CA PRO A 296 2.14 -23.22 -21.72
C PRO A 296 1.80 -23.94 -20.41
N LYS A 297 2.37 -23.52 -19.27
CA LYS A 297 2.09 -24.17 -17.98
C LYS A 297 0.67 -23.90 -17.52
N SER A 298 0.20 -22.66 -17.67
CA SER A 298 -1.18 -22.29 -17.36
C SER A 298 -2.18 -23.02 -18.25
N ASP A 299 -1.91 -23.12 -19.55
CA ASP A 299 -2.84 -23.73 -20.50
C ASP A 299 -3.01 -25.23 -20.23
N VAL A 300 -1.93 -25.95 -19.92
CA VAL A 300 -1.98 -27.35 -19.48
C VAL A 300 -2.74 -27.50 -18.17
N TYR A 301 -2.39 -26.69 -17.16
CA TYR A 301 -3.04 -26.75 -15.85
C TYR A 301 -4.55 -26.44 -15.94
N LEU A 302 -4.94 -25.43 -16.72
CA LEU A 302 -6.33 -25.03 -16.88
C LEU A 302 -7.15 -26.06 -17.65
N LYS A 303 -6.55 -26.76 -18.63
CA LYS A 303 -7.19 -27.90 -19.31
C LYS A 303 -7.50 -29.01 -18.30
N TRP A 304 -6.52 -29.38 -17.47
CA TRP A 304 -6.71 -30.36 -16.40
C TRP A 304 -7.73 -29.91 -15.34
N LEU A 305 -7.68 -28.64 -14.92
CA LEU A 305 -8.62 -28.12 -13.92
C LEU A 305 -10.06 -28.18 -14.43
N ASN A 306 -10.28 -27.89 -15.71
CA ASN A 306 -11.61 -27.97 -16.32
C ASN A 306 -12.09 -29.41 -16.50
N SER A 307 -11.20 -30.37 -16.82
CA SER A 307 -11.59 -31.79 -16.93
C SER A 307 -11.98 -32.39 -15.58
N GLN A 308 -11.42 -31.89 -14.48
CA GLN A 308 -11.83 -32.25 -13.11
C GLN A 308 -13.19 -31.63 -12.70
N LEU A 309 -13.70 -30.65 -13.46
CA LEU A 309 -14.92 -29.89 -13.13
C LEU A 309 -16.13 -30.22 -14.03
N GLY A 310 -15.97 -31.08 -15.05
CA GLY A 310 -17.00 -31.37 -16.07
C GLY A 310 -17.35 -32.85 -16.24
N GLU A 311 -18.64 -33.09 -16.54
CA GLU A 311 -19.41 -34.35 -16.60
C GLU A 311 -19.00 -35.40 -17.67
N ASP A 312 -17.78 -35.40 -18.17
CA ASP A 312 -17.29 -36.37 -19.17
C ASP A 312 -16.13 -37.22 -18.61
N GLY A 313 -16.44 -38.05 -17.60
CA GLY A 313 -15.48 -39.01 -17.03
C GLY A 313 -14.97 -40.09 -17.99
N ASN A 314 -15.52 -40.18 -19.22
CA ASN A 314 -15.19 -41.23 -20.18
C ASN A 314 -14.04 -40.90 -21.14
N LYS A 315 -13.58 -39.64 -21.26
CA LYS A 315 -12.49 -39.27 -22.18
C LYS A 315 -11.08 -39.31 -21.58
N ILE A 316 -10.96 -39.43 -20.26
CA ILE A 316 -9.67 -39.34 -19.55
C ILE A 316 -8.81 -40.60 -19.77
N ARG A 317 -9.41 -41.78 -19.94
CA ARG A 317 -8.67 -43.05 -20.07
C ARG A 317 -7.95 -43.23 -21.42
N GLU A 318 -8.42 -42.62 -22.51
CA GLU A 318 -7.77 -42.73 -23.82
C GLU A 318 -6.59 -41.75 -23.97
N ASP A 319 -6.70 -40.53 -23.43
CA ASP A 319 -5.62 -39.52 -23.47
C ASP A 319 -4.45 -39.82 -22.48
N GLU A 320 -4.66 -40.65 -21.46
CA GLU A 320 -3.64 -41.07 -20.48
C GLU A 320 -2.61 -42.07 -21.06
N GLU A 321 -2.93 -42.77 -22.14
CA GLU A 321 -2.03 -43.70 -22.82
C GLU A 321 -1.13 -42.98 -23.85
N GLU A 322 -1.64 -41.94 -24.53
CA GLU A 322 -0.85 -41.15 -25.50
C GLU A 322 0.07 -40.11 -24.83
N ASN A 323 -0.34 -39.49 -23.70
CA ASN A 323 0.49 -38.49 -22.99
C ASN A 323 1.65 -39.08 -22.19
N ARG A 324 1.73 -40.41 -22.03
CA ARG A 324 2.84 -41.08 -21.32
C ARG A 324 4.17 -41.06 -22.09
N ALA A 325 4.14 -40.72 -23.38
CA ALA A 325 5.31 -40.73 -24.26
C ALA A 325 6.04 -39.38 -24.39
N ALA A 326 5.53 -38.29 -23.81
CA ALA A 326 6.19 -36.99 -23.76
C ALA A 326 6.74 -36.72 -22.36
N TYR A 327 8.04 -36.93 -22.15
CA TYR A 327 8.69 -36.53 -20.90
C TYR A 327 8.60 -35.01 -20.75
N THR A 328 7.68 -34.56 -19.90
CA THR A 328 7.55 -33.16 -19.47
C THR A 328 8.05 -33.12 -18.04
N GLU A 329 9.02 -32.27 -17.73
CA GLU A 329 9.47 -32.09 -16.34
C GLU A 329 8.27 -31.71 -15.47
N PRO A 330 8.04 -32.41 -14.34
CA PRO A 330 6.93 -32.10 -13.45
C PRO A 330 7.11 -30.68 -12.87
N PRO A 331 6.02 -29.92 -12.69
CA PRO A 331 6.11 -28.58 -12.11
C PRO A 331 6.67 -28.64 -10.68
N LEU A 332 7.49 -27.65 -10.32
CA LEU A 332 8.01 -27.51 -8.95
C LEU A 332 6.86 -27.50 -7.94
N ARG A 333 6.94 -28.40 -6.98
CA ARG A 333 5.97 -28.49 -5.90
C ARG A 333 6.29 -27.47 -4.81
N PRO A 334 5.30 -27.03 -4.00
CA PRO A 334 5.50 -26.01 -2.97
C PRO A 334 6.69 -26.23 -2.02
N SER A 335 7.05 -27.48 -1.72
CA SER A 335 8.20 -27.83 -0.88
C SER A 335 9.56 -27.59 -1.56
N GLU A 336 9.60 -27.59 -2.89
CA GLU A 336 10.81 -27.43 -3.70
C GLU A 336 11.08 -25.96 -4.07
N LYS A 337 10.12 -25.07 -3.76
CA LYS A 337 10.22 -23.64 -4.04
C LYS A 337 11.23 -22.95 -3.14
N ARG A 338 11.61 -21.72 -3.48
CA ARG A 338 12.44 -20.92 -2.58
C ARG A 338 11.75 -20.74 -1.23
N ARG A 339 12.47 -20.96 -0.15
CA ARG A 339 11.97 -20.71 1.21
C ARG A 339 11.80 -19.20 1.45
N ILE A 340 10.71 -18.80 2.09
CA ILE A 340 10.58 -17.44 2.67
C ILE A 340 10.81 -17.51 4.18
N TYR A 341 11.18 -16.38 4.76
CA TYR A 341 11.27 -16.22 6.21
C TYR A 341 10.43 -15.04 6.69
N TYR A 342 9.55 -15.33 7.65
CA TYR A 342 8.75 -14.38 8.41
C TYR A 342 9.07 -14.63 9.88
N GLY A 343 9.80 -13.71 10.49
CA GLY A 343 10.11 -13.67 11.92
C GLY A 343 9.83 -12.29 12.53
N PRO A 344 9.86 -12.18 13.87
CA PRO A 344 9.71 -10.91 14.59
C PRO A 344 10.64 -9.81 14.11
N GLU A 345 11.86 -10.15 13.70
CA GLU A 345 12.89 -9.26 13.15
C GLU A 345 12.65 -8.84 11.70
N THR A 346 11.63 -9.39 11.04
CA THR A 346 11.28 -9.07 9.64
C THR A 346 9.94 -8.33 9.54
N PRO A 347 9.83 -7.08 10.00
CA PRO A 347 8.62 -6.29 9.86
C PRO A 347 8.30 -6.07 8.37
N VAL A 348 7.02 -6.24 8.03
CA VAL A 348 6.54 -6.23 6.63
C VAL A 348 5.81 -4.91 6.33
N LEU A 349 6.22 -4.19 5.28
CA LEU A 349 5.45 -3.07 4.75
C LEU A 349 4.27 -3.59 3.93
N ALA A 350 3.06 -3.17 4.27
CA ALA A 350 1.85 -3.60 3.58
C ALA A 350 1.79 -3.10 2.12
N PRO A 351 1.07 -3.81 1.24
CA PRO A 351 0.68 -3.26 -0.06
C PRO A 351 -0.33 -2.13 0.15
N LEU A 352 0.02 -0.92 -0.29
CA LEU A 352 -0.73 0.31 -0.05
C LEU A 352 -1.14 0.95 -1.38
N THR A 353 -2.38 0.77 -1.82
CA THR A 353 -2.86 1.35 -3.08
C THR A 353 -2.67 2.87 -3.11
N THR A 354 -2.14 3.42 -4.21
CA THR A 354 -1.80 4.83 -4.44
C THR A 354 -0.59 5.38 -3.64
N GLN A 355 -0.18 4.72 -2.55
CA GLN A 355 0.82 5.24 -1.62
C GLN A 355 2.10 4.38 -1.53
N GLY A 356 1.98 3.08 -1.76
CA GLY A 356 3.07 2.09 -1.75
C GLY A 356 3.93 2.10 -3.00
N ASN A 357 4.13 3.29 -3.58
CA ASN A 357 4.96 3.50 -4.76
C ASN A 357 6.45 3.25 -4.44
N LEU A 358 7.25 3.03 -5.48
CA LEU A 358 8.67 2.67 -5.33
C LEU A 358 9.47 3.67 -4.46
N PRO A 359 9.33 5.01 -4.63
CA PRO A 359 10.00 5.97 -3.74
C PRO A 359 9.65 5.81 -2.26
N PHE A 360 8.37 5.59 -1.94
CA PHE A 360 7.92 5.37 -0.56
C PHE A 360 8.47 4.08 0.02
N ARG A 361 8.43 2.98 -0.75
CA ARG A 361 8.96 1.68 -0.30
C ARG A 361 10.46 1.76 -0.03
N ARG A 362 11.21 2.43 -0.92
CA ARG A 362 12.65 2.66 -0.72
C ARG A 362 12.93 3.43 0.57
N LEU A 363 12.18 4.50 0.86
CA LEU A 363 12.27 5.21 2.13
C LEU A 363 12.04 4.27 3.32
N CYS A 364 11.00 3.42 3.27
CA CYS A 364 10.72 2.47 4.33
C CYS A 364 11.83 1.41 4.48
N THR A 365 12.41 0.94 3.37
CA THR A 365 13.54 -0.01 3.37
C THR A 365 14.78 0.59 3.99
N GLU A 366 15.09 1.85 3.69
CA GLU A 366 16.20 2.62 4.31
C GLU A 366 15.98 2.79 5.81
N LEU A 367 14.72 2.86 6.26
CA LEU A 367 14.33 2.97 7.67
C LEU A 367 14.10 1.63 8.37
N GLY A 368 14.44 0.50 7.75
CA GLY A 368 14.43 -0.81 8.41
C GLY A 368 13.30 -1.77 8.01
N ALA A 369 12.47 -1.44 7.02
CA ALA A 369 11.48 -2.39 6.49
C ALA A 369 12.19 -3.57 5.80
N GLN A 370 11.88 -4.80 6.24
CA GLN A 370 12.57 -6.01 5.79
C GLN A 370 11.87 -6.76 4.67
N VAL A 371 10.56 -6.55 4.52
CA VAL A 371 9.77 -7.07 3.40
C VAL A 371 8.89 -5.96 2.87
N THR A 372 8.84 -5.77 1.56
CA THR A 372 8.03 -4.77 0.89
C THR A 372 7.13 -5.42 -0.16
N TRP A 373 5.92 -4.89 -0.32
CA TRP A 373 4.97 -5.35 -1.32
C TRP A 373 4.69 -4.23 -2.33
N SER A 374 4.52 -4.59 -3.60
CA SER A 374 3.96 -3.69 -4.60
C SER A 374 2.59 -3.16 -4.18
N GLU A 375 2.15 -2.08 -4.81
CA GLU A 375 0.71 -1.78 -4.83
C GLU A 375 -0.07 -2.96 -5.44
N MET A 376 -1.38 -3.00 -5.18
CA MET A 376 -2.24 -4.06 -5.72
C MET A 376 -2.31 -3.95 -7.24
N ALA A 377 -1.71 -4.94 -7.93
CA ALA A 377 -1.73 -5.00 -9.38
C ALA A 377 -2.92 -5.83 -9.91
N MET A 378 -3.72 -5.29 -10.81
CA MET A 378 -4.85 -5.96 -11.42
C MET A 378 -4.37 -6.93 -12.51
N GLY A 379 -4.76 -8.21 -12.41
CA GLY A 379 -4.25 -9.25 -13.32
C GLY A 379 -4.59 -9.00 -14.79
N LEU A 380 -5.78 -8.46 -15.11
CA LEU A 380 -6.18 -8.25 -16.51
C LEU A 380 -5.40 -7.11 -17.19
N PRO A 381 -5.24 -5.92 -16.58
CA PRO A 381 -4.32 -4.88 -17.07
C PRO A 381 -2.87 -5.36 -17.24
N LEU A 382 -2.35 -6.21 -16.35
CA LEU A 382 -1.02 -6.82 -16.51
C LEU A 382 -0.95 -7.67 -17.78
N LEU A 383 -1.91 -8.58 -17.98
CA LEU A 383 -1.99 -9.41 -19.19
C LEU A 383 -2.23 -8.60 -20.47
N ASN A 384 -2.87 -7.43 -20.35
CA ASN A 384 -3.04 -6.48 -21.45
C ASN A 384 -1.80 -5.60 -21.68
N GLY A 385 -0.69 -5.76 -20.95
CA GLY A 385 0.53 -4.98 -21.18
C GLY A 385 0.35 -3.47 -20.94
N GLU A 386 -0.54 -3.08 -20.01
CA GLU A 386 -0.81 -1.69 -19.67
C GLU A 386 0.37 -1.07 -18.91
N LYS A 387 0.91 0.05 -19.42
CA LYS A 387 2.12 0.68 -18.86
C LYS A 387 1.94 1.08 -17.39
N GLY A 388 0.76 1.58 -17.01
CA GLY A 388 0.47 2.01 -15.63
C GLY A 388 0.53 0.85 -14.63
N GLU A 389 0.04 -0.32 -15.02
CA GLU A 389 0.02 -1.50 -14.14
C GLU A 389 1.42 -2.11 -13.98
N TRP A 390 2.17 -2.18 -15.07
CA TRP A 390 3.55 -2.67 -15.06
C TRP A 390 4.50 -1.75 -14.29
N ALA A 391 4.14 -0.48 -14.07
CA ALA A 391 4.89 0.42 -13.21
C ALA A 391 4.81 0.02 -11.72
N LEU A 392 3.75 -0.67 -11.29
CA LEU A 392 3.58 -1.10 -9.89
C LEU A 392 4.52 -2.26 -9.52
N VAL A 393 4.89 -3.07 -10.51
CA VAL A 393 5.71 -4.29 -10.38
C VAL A 393 7.21 -3.99 -10.32
N LYS A 394 7.61 -2.76 -10.65
CA LYS A 394 9.01 -2.32 -10.59
C LYS A 394 9.49 -2.23 -9.14
N ALA A 395 10.76 -2.57 -8.94
CA ALA A 395 11.44 -2.47 -7.66
C ALA A 395 12.77 -1.71 -7.79
N HIS A 396 13.35 -1.31 -6.68
CA HIS A 396 14.69 -0.70 -6.64
C HIS A 396 15.75 -1.72 -6.17
N GLU A 397 17.02 -1.53 -6.55
CA GLU A 397 18.13 -2.37 -6.10
C GLU A 397 18.27 -2.44 -4.56
N SER A 398 17.88 -1.39 -3.84
CA SER A 398 17.82 -1.40 -2.37
C SER A 398 16.84 -2.44 -1.81
N GLU A 399 15.82 -2.82 -2.58
CA GLU A 399 14.84 -3.86 -2.21
C GLU A 399 15.34 -5.28 -2.57
N LEU A 400 16.46 -5.40 -3.30
CA LEU A 400 17.10 -6.67 -3.66
C LEU A 400 18.06 -7.20 -2.60
N ALA A 401 18.48 -6.35 -1.67
CA ALA A 401 19.29 -6.79 -0.55
C ALA A 401 18.52 -7.81 0.29
N PRO A 402 19.18 -8.83 0.86
CA PRO A 402 18.50 -9.76 1.73
C PRO A 402 17.91 -9.05 2.97
N PRO A 403 16.78 -9.52 3.51
CA PRO A 403 16.29 -9.07 4.81
C PRO A 403 17.41 -9.18 5.87
N ALA A 404 17.57 -8.12 6.66
CA ALA A 404 18.44 -8.13 7.81
C ALA A 404 17.90 -9.16 8.82
N TYR A 405 18.67 -10.22 9.02
CA TYR A 405 18.30 -11.37 9.83
C TYR A 405 19.35 -11.52 10.93
N PHE A 406 18.93 -11.25 12.16
CA PHE A 406 19.76 -11.41 13.36
C PHE A 406 18.97 -12.24 14.37
N PRO A 407 18.86 -13.55 14.13
CA PRO A 407 17.96 -14.39 14.92
C PRO A 407 18.38 -14.40 16.39
N LYS A 408 17.38 -14.29 17.28
CA LYS A 408 17.54 -14.76 18.67
C LYS A 408 17.61 -16.30 18.74
N ASN A 409 16.94 -16.99 17.80
CA ASN A 409 16.98 -18.44 17.63
C ASN A 409 17.29 -18.77 16.15
N PRO A 410 18.43 -19.42 15.84
CA PRO A 410 18.79 -19.71 14.46
C PRO A 410 17.78 -20.68 13.84
N VAL A 411 17.29 -20.33 12.65
CA VAL A 411 16.50 -21.26 11.83
C VAL A 411 17.49 -22.18 11.13
N GLU A 412 17.43 -23.46 11.44
CA GLU A 412 18.36 -24.45 10.88
C GLU A 412 18.27 -24.49 9.34
N ASN A 413 19.44 -24.50 8.69
CA ASN A 413 19.61 -24.56 7.24
C ASN A 413 18.91 -23.46 6.42
N TYR A 414 18.62 -22.30 7.03
CA TYR A 414 18.12 -21.13 6.30
C TYR A 414 19.26 -20.18 5.90
N ASP A 415 19.49 -20.05 4.59
CA ASP A 415 20.40 -19.07 4.00
C ASP A 415 19.59 -17.87 3.50
N ASN A 416 19.68 -16.73 4.19
CA ASN A 416 19.02 -15.50 3.78
C ASN A 416 19.79 -14.76 2.67
N GLY A 417 21.00 -15.17 2.29
CA GLY A 417 21.84 -14.46 1.32
C GLY A 417 21.24 -14.37 -0.09
N LYS A 418 20.30 -15.26 -0.42
CA LYS A 418 19.56 -15.27 -1.71
C LYS A 418 18.16 -14.67 -1.61
N ASP A 419 17.76 -14.20 -0.43
CA ASP A 419 16.46 -13.58 -0.25
C ASP A 419 16.44 -12.16 -0.80
N ILE A 420 15.25 -11.74 -1.21
CA ILE A 420 14.93 -10.40 -1.71
C ILE A 420 13.81 -9.86 -0.84
N ARG A 421 13.73 -8.55 -0.60
CA ARG A 421 12.68 -7.93 0.23
C ARG A 421 11.37 -7.73 -0.54
N PHE A 422 11.46 -7.49 -1.85
CA PHE A 422 10.33 -7.11 -2.68
C PHE A 422 9.47 -8.29 -3.19
N GLY A 423 8.17 -8.24 -2.90
CA GLY A 423 7.14 -9.11 -3.48
C GLY A 423 6.08 -8.33 -4.26
N VAL A 424 5.32 -9.02 -5.10
CA VAL A 424 4.25 -8.42 -5.91
C VAL A 424 2.89 -8.93 -5.44
N GLN A 425 1.97 -8.01 -5.15
CA GLN A 425 0.59 -8.36 -4.85
C GLN A 425 -0.28 -8.19 -6.11
N ILE A 426 -1.04 -9.23 -6.46
CA ILE A 426 -2.02 -9.21 -7.55
C ILE A 426 -3.46 -9.35 -7.07
N ALA A 427 -4.40 -8.83 -7.86
CA ALA A 427 -5.83 -9.07 -7.71
C ALA A 427 -6.37 -9.79 -8.94
N ALA A 428 -7.06 -10.91 -8.71
CA ALA A 428 -7.71 -11.70 -9.75
C ALA A 428 -9.09 -12.15 -9.29
N ASN A 429 -10.02 -12.30 -10.24
CA ASN A 429 -11.39 -12.74 -9.97
C ASN A 429 -11.69 -14.14 -10.52
N LYS A 430 -10.78 -14.79 -11.24
CA LYS A 430 -11.01 -16.10 -11.86
C LYS A 430 -9.74 -16.95 -11.79
N PRO A 431 -9.84 -18.29 -11.65
CA PRO A 431 -8.69 -19.20 -11.70
C PRO A 431 -7.76 -18.94 -12.88
N TRP A 432 -8.27 -18.95 -14.11
CA TRP A 432 -7.44 -18.73 -15.30
C TRP A 432 -6.69 -17.39 -15.29
N LEU A 433 -7.30 -16.33 -14.74
CA LEU A 433 -6.69 -15.02 -14.67
C LEU A 433 -5.53 -15.02 -13.67
N ALA A 434 -5.72 -15.59 -12.49
CA ALA A 434 -4.69 -15.68 -11.46
C ALA A 434 -3.49 -16.51 -11.94
N VAL A 435 -3.75 -17.67 -12.54
CA VAL A 435 -2.72 -18.60 -13.03
C VAL A 435 -1.91 -17.98 -14.18
N LYS A 436 -2.58 -17.46 -15.22
CA LYS A 436 -1.87 -16.82 -16.35
C LYS A 436 -1.07 -15.59 -15.92
N THR A 437 -1.63 -14.76 -15.04
CA THR A 437 -0.90 -13.59 -14.52
C THR A 437 0.37 -14.01 -13.77
N THR A 438 0.29 -15.10 -13.00
CA THR A 438 1.42 -15.63 -12.24
C THR A 438 2.53 -16.16 -13.16
N GLU A 439 2.19 -16.92 -14.20
CA GLU A 439 3.17 -17.39 -15.19
C GLU A 439 3.83 -16.22 -15.92
N VAL A 440 3.06 -15.21 -16.31
CA VAL A 440 3.59 -13.99 -16.97
C VAL A 440 4.54 -13.22 -16.04
N LEU A 441 4.16 -13.03 -14.78
CA LEU A 441 4.99 -12.31 -13.81
C LEU A 441 6.31 -13.06 -13.53
N THR A 442 6.26 -14.37 -13.35
CA THR A 442 7.47 -15.16 -13.08
C THR A 442 8.39 -15.26 -14.30
N ALA A 443 7.84 -15.20 -15.51
CA ALA A 443 8.64 -15.13 -16.74
C ALA A 443 9.28 -13.75 -16.97
N LEU A 444 8.56 -12.65 -16.69
CA LEU A 444 9.00 -11.29 -16.99
C LEU A 444 9.71 -10.58 -15.84
N CYS A 445 9.57 -11.08 -14.61
CA CYS A 445 10.13 -10.49 -13.40
C CYS A 445 10.89 -11.56 -12.61
N PRO A 446 12.17 -11.82 -12.97
CA PRO A 446 12.95 -12.87 -12.31
C PRO A 446 13.35 -12.50 -10.86
N ARG A 447 13.27 -11.21 -10.48
CA ARG A 447 13.67 -10.72 -9.15
C ARG A 447 12.45 -10.44 -8.28
N LEU A 448 11.71 -11.49 -7.96
CA LEU A 448 10.55 -11.43 -7.07
C LEU A 448 10.79 -12.31 -5.85
N ARG A 449 10.49 -11.83 -4.64
CA ARG A 449 10.48 -12.62 -3.39
C ARG A 449 9.34 -13.63 -3.38
N ALA A 450 8.13 -13.16 -3.69
CA ALA A 450 6.89 -13.92 -3.65
C ALA A 450 5.81 -13.19 -4.46
N ILE A 451 4.75 -13.92 -4.81
CA ILE A 451 3.52 -13.35 -5.40
C ILE A 451 2.38 -13.53 -4.39
N ASP A 452 1.75 -12.42 -3.99
CA ASP A 452 0.63 -12.39 -3.05
C ASP A 452 -0.71 -12.24 -3.78
N LEU A 453 -1.71 -13.02 -3.40
CA LEU A 453 -3.07 -12.84 -3.90
C LEU A 453 -3.89 -11.97 -2.93
N ASN A 454 -4.33 -10.81 -3.41
CA ASN A 454 -5.20 -9.92 -2.65
C ASN A 454 -6.63 -10.50 -2.53
N CYS A 455 -6.97 -10.92 -1.31
CA CYS A 455 -8.29 -11.38 -0.91
C CYS A 455 -8.89 -10.48 0.18
N GLY A 456 -8.34 -9.29 0.40
CA GLY A 456 -8.69 -8.41 1.52
C GLY A 456 -9.23 -7.03 1.11
N CYS A 457 -9.02 -6.62 -0.14
CA CYS A 457 -9.40 -5.29 -0.61
C CYS A 457 -10.92 -5.07 -0.48
N PRO A 458 -11.37 -4.02 0.24
CA PRO A 458 -12.80 -3.74 0.42
C PRO A 458 -13.38 -2.82 -0.67
N ILE A 459 -12.55 -2.35 -1.63
CA ILE A 459 -12.99 -1.45 -2.71
C ILE A 459 -14.15 -2.07 -3.47
N ASP A 460 -15.26 -1.34 -3.56
CA ASP A 460 -16.50 -1.88 -4.15
C ASP A 460 -16.33 -2.23 -5.62
N LEU A 461 -15.58 -1.45 -6.41
CA LEU A 461 -15.26 -1.78 -7.79
C LEU A 461 -14.58 -3.15 -7.91
N VAL A 462 -13.57 -3.42 -7.07
CA VAL A 462 -12.84 -4.69 -7.05
C VAL A 462 -13.76 -5.83 -6.61
N CYS A 463 -14.52 -5.62 -5.52
CA CYS A 463 -15.43 -6.62 -4.99
C CYS A 463 -16.55 -7.00 -5.98
N ARG A 464 -17.11 -6.02 -6.71
CA ARG A 464 -18.16 -6.24 -7.72
C ARG A 464 -17.67 -7.12 -8.87
N THR A 465 -16.38 -7.06 -9.21
CA THR A 465 -15.78 -7.95 -10.22
C THR A 465 -15.54 -9.37 -9.71
N GLY A 466 -15.73 -9.62 -8.40
CA GLY A 466 -15.48 -10.91 -7.75
C GLY A 466 -14.01 -11.14 -7.35
N ALA A 467 -13.22 -10.08 -7.23
CA ALA A 467 -11.85 -10.06 -6.71
C ALA A 467 -11.79 -9.43 -5.30
N GLY A 468 -10.61 -9.41 -4.68
CA GLY A 468 -10.42 -8.82 -3.35
C GLY A 468 -11.24 -9.55 -2.30
N SER A 469 -11.87 -8.82 -1.38
CA SER A 469 -12.64 -9.42 -0.27
C SER A 469 -13.85 -10.25 -0.70
N ALA A 470 -14.32 -10.16 -1.95
CA ALA A 470 -15.34 -11.07 -2.48
C ALA A 470 -14.88 -12.54 -2.54
N LEU A 471 -13.56 -12.80 -2.57
CA LEU A 471 -13.01 -14.15 -2.54
C LEU A 471 -13.14 -14.83 -1.17
N LEU A 472 -13.36 -14.06 -0.10
CA LEU A 472 -13.52 -14.59 1.27
C LEU A 472 -14.78 -15.42 1.44
N ASP A 473 -15.81 -15.21 0.63
CA ASP A 473 -17.02 -16.04 0.64
C ASP A 473 -16.93 -17.20 -0.36
N ALA A 474 -15.95 -17.16 -1.27
CA ALA A 474 -15.78 -18.12 -2.37
C ALA A 474 -14.60 -19.07 -2.11
N HIS A 475 -14.61 -19.76 -0.97
CA HIS A 475 -13.48 -20.57 -0.47
C HIS A 475 -12.91 -21.55 -1.51
N GLY A 476 -13.74 -22.36 -2.17
CA GLY A 476 -13.27 -23.35 -3.15
C GLY A 476 -12.68 -22.71 -4.41
N LYS A 477 -13.14 -21.52 -4.79
CA LYS A 477 -12.59 -20.76 -5.92
C LYS A 477 -11.23 -20.15 -5.57
N LEU A 478 -11.07 -19.66 -4.35
CA LEU A 478 -9.81 -19.14 -3.83
C LEU A 478 -8.75 -20.25 -3.75
N GLU A 479 -9.11 -21.40 -3.21
CA GLU A 479 -8.22 -22.57 -3.16
C GLU A 479 -7.73 -22.98 -4.56
N LYS A 480 -8.63 -23.07 -5.54
CA LYS A 480 -8.27 -23.38 -6.95
C LYS A 480 -7.34 -22.35 -7.56
N GLN A 481 -7.53 -21.06 -7.25
CA GLN A 481 -6.62 -20.00 -7.70
C GLN A 481 -5.23 -20.21 -7.11
N LEU A 482 -5.12 -20.33 -5.79
CA LEU A 482 -3.84 -20.46 -5.09
C LEU A 482 -3.07 -21.70 -5.53
N ARG A 483 -3.75 -22.85 -5.64
CA ARG A 483 -3.15 -24.11 -6.13
C ARG A 483 -2.59 -23.93 -7.55
N GLY A 484 -3.37 -23.37 -8.46
CA GLY A 484 -2.92 -23.15 -9.83
C GLY A 484 -1.78 -22.14 -9.95
N MET A 485 -1.82 -21.06 -9.17
CA MET A 485 -0.71 -20.11 -9.08
C MET A 485 0.56 -20.83 -8.63
N ASN A 486 0.43 -21.73 -7.65
CA ASN A 486 1.54 -22.53 -7.15
C ASN A 486 2.09 -23.48 -8.22
N THR A 487 1.26 -24.09 -9.06
CA THR A 487 1.74 -24.98 -10.13
C THR A 487 2.59 -24.26 -11.18
N VAL A 488 2.32 -22.98 -11.46
CA VAL A 488 2.95 -22.25 -12.57
C VAL A 488 4.04 -21.28 -12.17
N SER A 489 4.18 -20.95 -10.87
CA SER A 489 5.11 -19.90 -10.42
C SER A 489 6.58 -20.31 -10.32
N GLY A 490 6.94 -21.54 -10.69
CA GLY A 490 8.32 -22.04 -10.58
C GLY A 490 8.84 -21.94 -9.14
N GLU A 491 10.03 -21.37 -8.97
CA GLU A 491 10.67 -21.20 -7.66
C GLU A 491 10.02 -20.12 -6.78
N VAL A 492 9.16 -19.25 -7.35
CA VAL A 492 8.56 -18.12 -6.64
C VAL A 492 7.41 -18.59 -5.75
N PRO A 493 7.46 -18.40 -4.43
CA PRO A 493 6.40 -18.80 -3.51
C PRO A 493 5.14 -17.95 -3.65
N ILE A 494 3.99 -18.56 -3.34
CA ILE A 494 2.68 -17.89 -3.34
C ILE A 494 2.23 -17.60 -1.91
N THR A 495 1.79 -16.38 -1.66
CA THR A 495 1.19 -15.96 -0.38
C THR A 495 -0.23 -15.43 -0.58
N VAL A 496 -0.98 -15.26 0.50
CA VAL A 496 -2.33 -14.71 0.43
C VAL A 496 -2.58 -13.70 1.54
N LYS A 497 -3.20 -12.57 1.21
CA LYS A 497 -3.66 -11.57 2.17
C LYS A 497 -5.18 -11.53 2.28
N ILE A 498 -5.71 -11.87 3.45
CA ILE A 498 -7.14 -11.99 3.76
C ILE A 498 -7.60 -10.97 4.83
N ARG A 499 -8.91 -10.89 5.02
CA ARG A 499 -9.61 -10.21 6.13
C ARG A 499 -10.38 -11.25 6.95
N MET A 500 -10.91 -10.86 8.11
CA MET A 500 -11.70 -11.75 8.99
C MET A 500 -12.91 -12.39 8.28
N GLY A 501 -13.48 -11.71 7.30
CA GLY A 501 -14.66 -12.12 6.54
C GLY A 501 -15.28 -10.93 5.81
N THR A 502 -16.36 -11.16 5.05
CA THR A 502 -17.07 -10.07 4.36
C THR A 502 -18.01 -9.30 5.29
N LYS A 503 -18.67 -9.99 6.21
CA LYS A 503 -19.66 -9.41 7.14
C LYS A 503 -19.07 -9.21 8.54
N ASP A 504 -19.56 -8.19 9.24
CA ASP A 504 -19.32 -8.06 10.68
C ASP A 504 -20.01 -9.20 11.46
N LYS A 505 -19.43 -9.63 12.59
CA LYS A 505 -19.93 -10.70 13.48
C LYS A 505 -20.10 -12.10 12.87
N HIS A 506 -19.78 -12.27 11.59
CA HIS A 506 -19.72 -13.57 10.93
C HIS A 506 -18.33 -13.77 10.31
N PRO A 507 -17.29 -13.90 11.15
CA PRO A 507 -15.94 -14.07 10.65
C PRO A 507 -15.81 -15.47 10.02
N THR A 508 -15.24 -15.54 8.81
CA THR A 508 -15.06 -16.78 8.04
C THR A 508 -13.60 -17.20 7.94
N ALA A 509 -12.67 -16.35 8.35
CA ALA A 509 -11.24 -16.58 8.17
C ALA A 509 -10.72 -17.84 8.88
N THR A 510 -11.20 -18.23 10.06
CA THR A 510 -10.76 -19.45 10.74
C THR A 510 -10.98 -20.69 9.86
N ARG A 511 -12.20 -20.82 9.30
CA ARG A 511 -12.55 -21.90 8.37
C ARG A 511 -11.77 -21.81 7.06
N LEU A 512 -11.52 -20.59 6.56
CA LEU A 512 -10.73 -20.39 5.35
C LEU A 512 -9.27 -20.79 5.57
N VAL A 513 -8.65 -20.39 6.69
CA VAL A 513 -7.27 -20.75 7.06
C VAL A 513 -7.13 -22.26 7.17
N GLU A 514 -8.05 -22.94 7.86
CA GLU A 514 -8.07 -24.40 7.94
C GLU A 514 -8.11 -25.04 6.54
N ARG A 515 -9.00 -24.55 5.66
CA ARG A 515 -9.11 -25.04 4.28
C ARG A 515 -7.83 -24.82 3.47
N LEU A 516 -7.17 -23.68 3.63
CA LEU A 516 -5.94 -23.38 2.89
C LEU A 516 -4.77 -24.26 3.35
N VAL A 517 -4.72 -24.58 4.64
CA VAL A 517 -3.67 -25.38 5.27
C VAL A 517 -3.85 -26.88 5.03
N LEU A 518 -5.09 -27.39 5.09
CA LEU A 518 -5.38 -28.83 4.99
C LEU A 518 -5.95 -29.27 3.64
N GLY A 519 -6.34 -28.31 2.79
CA GLY A 519 -7.17 -28.56 1.61
C GLY A 519 -8.66 -28.64 1.97
N GLY A 520 -9.52 -28.26 1.03
CA GLY A 520 -10.96 -28.44 1.19
C GLY A 520 -11.38 -29.91 1.05
N GLN A 521 -12.58 -30.25 1.54
CA GLN A 521 -13.16 -31.60 1.36
C GLN A 521 -13.11 -32.04 -0.11
N ASP A 522 -13.42 -31.14 -1.04
CA ASP A 522 -13.38 -31.42 -2.48
C ASP A 522 -11.94 -31.74 -2.97
N ALA A 523 -10.95 -31.03 -2.42
CA ALA A 523 -9.54 -31.24 -2.78
C ALA A 523 -8.97 -32.50 -2.14
N GLN A 524 -9.38 -32.82 -0.91
CA GLN A 524 -9.04 -34.06 -0.23
C GLN A 524 -9.65 -35.27 -0.94
N ALA A 525 -10.92 -35.18 -1.35
CA ALA A 525 -11.59 -36.22 -2.14
C ALA A 525 -10.93 -36.45 -3.51
N ALA A 526 -10.38 -35.40 -4.11
CA ALA A 526 -9.64 -35.46 -5.37
C ALA A 526 -8.13 -35.74 -5.17
N ASN A 527 -7.68 -36.04 -3.94
CA ASN A 527 -6.29 -36.28 -3.58
C ASN A 527 -5.30 -35.19 -4.05
N LEU A 528 -5.72 -33.93 -3.97
CA LEU A 528 -4.93 -32.78 -4.44
C LEU A 528 -4.06 -32.17 -3.34
N GLY A 529 -4.24 -32.56 -2.08
CA GLY A 529 -3.53 -31.98 -0.94
C GLY A 529 -3.96 -30.53 -0.62
N PRO A 530 -3.17 -29.77 0.16
CA PRO A 530 -3.48 -28.39 0.55
C PRO A 530 -3.17 -27.37 -0.55
N ALA A 531 -3.57 -26.10 -0.36
CA ALA A 531 -3.33 -25.07 -1.38
C ALA A 531 -1.83 -24.78 -1.62
N GLY A 532 -0.97 -25.11 -0.66
CA GLY A 532 0.49 -24.96 -0.75
C GLY A 532 0.97 -23.50 -0.65
N VAL A 533 0.22 -22.62 -0.01
CA VAL A 533 0.64 -21.24 0.24
C VAL A 533 1.77 -21.19 1.25
N ALA A 534 2.75 -20.30 1.04
CA ALA A 534 3.91 -20.15 1.93
C ALA A 534 3.65 -19.23 3.13
N ALA A 535 2.72 -18.28 3.00
CA ALA A 535 2.28 -17.43 4.11
C ALA A 535 0.83 -16.98 3.95
N ILE A 536 0.16 -16.80 5.08
CA ILE A 536 -1.18 -16.21 5.20
C ILE A 536 -1.06 -14.92 6.01
N THR A 537 -1.48 -13.80 5.44
CA THR A 537 -1.58 -12.53 6.15
C THR A 537 -3.03 -12.22 6.47
N LEU A 538 -3.37 -12.04 7.74
CA LEU A 538 -4.72 -11.73 8.19
C LEU A 538 -4.83 -10.29 8.70
N HIS A 539 -5.66 -9.48 8.02
CA HIS A 539 -6.10 -8.19 8.57
C HIS A 539 -7.23 -8.42 9.57
N GLY A 540 -7.06 -7.94 10.81
CA GLY A 540 -8.01 -8.08 11.92
C GLY A 540 -9.28 -7.24 11.77
N ARG A 541 -9.78 -7.05 10.55
CA ARG A 541 -11.07 -6.41 10.28
C ARG A 541 -11.85 -7.21 9.25
N SER A 542 -13.18 -7.13 9.32
CA SER A 542 -14.05 -7.57 8.22
C SER A 542 -14.06 -6.55 7.07
N ARG A 543 -14.59 -6.93 5.91
CA ARG A 543 -14.80 -5.99 4.80
C ARG A 543 -15.75 -4.86 5.22
N GLN A 544 -16.89 -5.20 5.83
CA GLN A 544 -17.91 -4.23 6.28
C GLN A 544 -17.37 -3.23 7.30
N GLN A 545 -16.51 -3.68 8.22
CA GLN A 545 -15.89 -2.80 9.20
C GLN A 545 -14.99 -1.74 8.56
N ARG A 546 -14.48 -1.99 7.34
CA ARG A 546 -13.51 -1.14 6.64
C ARG A 546 -12.40 -0.70 7.58
N TYR A 547 -12.44 0.54 8.09
CA TYR A 547 -11.55 1.07 9.11
C TYR A 547 -12.26 1.75 10.29
N THR A 548 -13.57 1.60 10.41
CA THR A 548 -14.42 2.23 11.45
C THR A 548 -14.15 1.73 12.87
N ARG A 549 -13.53 0.56 13.02
CA ARG A 549 -13.24 -0.08 14.31
C ARG A 549 -11.77 -0.41 14.46
N GLU A 550 -11.35 -0.69 15.69
CA GLU A 550 -10.01 -1.24 15.98
C GLU A 550 -9.88 -2.65 15.35
N ALA A 551 -8.65 -3.03 15.02
CA ALA A 551 -8.34 -4.37 14.55
C ALA A 551 -8.45 -5.40 15.69
N ASP A 552 -9.15 -6.50 15.42
CA ASP A 552 -9.34 -7.62 16.33
C ASP A 552 -8.12 -8.55 16.33
N TRP A 553 -7.19 -8.28 17.25
CA TRP A 553 -5.99 -9.08 17.43
C TRP A 553 -6.22 -10.38 18.21
N GLU A 554 -7.32 -10.50 18.95
CA GLU A 554 -7.70 -11.75 19.62
C GLU A 554 -8.09 -12.80 18.57
N TYR A 555 -8.87 -12.40 17.57
CA TYR A 555 -9.22 -13.29 16.46
C TYR A 555 -8.02 -13.62 15.56
N ILE A 556 -7.06 -12.70 15.39
CA ILE A 556 -5.77 -13.01 14.76
C ILE A 556 -5.03 -14.09 15.56
N ALA A 557 -4.98 -13.97 16.89
CA ALA A 557 -4.35 -14.94 17.78
C ALA A 557 -5.02 -16.32 17.71
N GLU A 558 -6.36 -16.36 17.59
CA GLU A 558 -7.10 -17.61 17.40
C GLU A 558 -6.70 -18.31 16.10
N CYS A 559 -6.63 -17.57 14.99
CA CYS A 559 -6.21 -18.11 13.69
C CYS A 559 -4.75 -18.56 13.69
N ALA A 560 -3.84 -17.78 14.32
CA ALA A 560 -2.44 -18.17 14.46
C ALA A 560 -2.29 -19.44 15.31
N SER A 561 -3.04 -19.52 16.41
CA SER A 561 -3.08 -20.70 17.28
C SER A 561 -3.69 -21.91 16.58
N LEU A 562 -4.66 -21.71 15.67
CA LEU A 562 -5.18 -22.79 14.82
C LEU A 562 -4.06 -23.38 13.97
N VAL A 563 -3.28 -22.57 13.25
CA VAL A 563 -2.15 -23.06 12.42
C VAL A 563 -1.15 -23.84 13.28
N LYS A 564 -0.85 -23.36 14.50
CA LYS A 564 0.04 -24.07 15.44
C LYS A 564 -0.57 -25.36 16.00
N ARG A 565 -1.88 -25.41 16.23
CA ARG A 565 -2.56 -26.65 16.65
C ARG A 565 -2.61 -27.68 15.53
N LEU A 566 -2.83 -27.24 14.30
CA LEU A 566 -2.75 -28.10 13.13
C LEU A 566 -1.34 -28.69 12.98
N ARG A 567 -0.30 -27.90 13.29
CA ARG A 567 1.10 -28.37 13.41
C ARG A 567 1.26 -29.52 14.41
N ALA A 568 0.74 -29.34 15.63
CA ALA A 568 0.85 -30.37 16.67
C ALA A 568 0.06 -31.64 16.30
N LYS A 569 -1.16 -31.49 15.79
CA LYS A 569 -2.00 -32.63 15.41
C LYS A 569 -1.42 -33.44 14.26
N GLN A 570 -0.79 -32.79 13.27
CA GLN A 570 -0.14 -33.49 12.16
C GLN A 570 1.03 -34.35 12.67
N ALA A 571 1.75 -33.89 13.70
CA ALA A 571 2.81 -34.67 14.35
C ALA A 571 2.29 -35.85 15.20
N ASP A 572 1.02 -35.81 15.64
CA ASP A 572 0.38 -36.90 16.41
C ASP A 572 -0.33 -37.93 15.51
N LEU A 573 -0.69 -37.57 14.28
CA LEU A 573 -1.48 -38.36 13.31
C LEU A 573 -0.61 -39.22 12.36
N VAL A 574 0.54 -39.70 12.85
CA VAL A 574 1.61 -40.40 12.09
C VAL A 574 1.17 -41.77 11.49
N ASP A 575 -0.10 -42.14 11.57
CA ASP A 575 -0.59 -43.47 11.15
C ASP A 575 -2.00 -43.44 10.53
N THR A 576 -2.27 -42.51 9.60
CA THR A 576 -3.51 -42.55 8.80
C THR A 576 -3.30 -42.22 7.32
N VAL A 577 -4.08 -42.86 6.45
CA VAL A 577 -4.06 -42.79 4.98
C VAL A 577 -4.39 -41.38 4.40
N LEU A 578 -4.63 -40.38 5.26
CA LEU A 578 -5.05 -39.02 4.89
C LEU A 578 -3.94 -37.96 5.11
N GLU A 579 -2.69 -38.39 5.28
CA GLU A 579 -1.56 -37.45 5.37
C GLU A 579 -1.38 -36.70 4.05
N ALA A 580 -1.26 -35.37 4.13
CA ALA A 580 -0.89 -34.56 2.97
C ALA A 580 0.55 -34.92 2.56
N ASP A 581 0.77 -35.19 1.26
CA ASP A 581 2.10 -35.44 0.72
C ASP A 581 3.03 -34.27 1.11
N ALA A 582 4.14 -34.57 1.80
CA ALA A 582 5.11 -33.58 2.25
C ALA A 582 5.59 -32.67 1.10
N ARG A 583 5.55 -33.16 -0.14
CA ARG A 583 5.91 -32.38 -1.31
C ARG A 583 4.93 -31.23 -1.60
N ASP A 584 3.66 -31.39 -1.23
CA ASP A 584 2.57 -30.44 -1.45
C ASP A 584 2.45 -29.40 -0.31
N MET A 585 3.28 -29.55 0.73
CA MET A 585 3.43 -28.59 1.81
C MET A 585 4.40 -27.45 1.41
N PRO A 586 4.21 -26.22 1.91
CA PRO A 586 5.11 -25.11 1.61
C PRO A 586 6.52 -25.30 2.17
N ASN A 587 7.55 -24.86 1.43
CA ASN A 587 8.94 -24.87 1.88
C ASN A 587 9.17 -23.92 3.09
N THR A 588 8.92 -24.46 4.27
CA THR A 588 8.96 -23.81 5.58
C THR A 588 9.52 -24.84 6.57
N PRO A 589 10.10 -24.43 7.72
CA PRO A 589 10.77 -25.38 8.62
C PRO A 589 9.86 -26.54 9.06
N ASP A 590 8.57 -26.27 9.24
CA ASP A 590 7.59 -27.23 9.77
C ASP A 590 6.57 -27.67 8.71
N GLY A 591 6.80 -27.37 7.43
CA GLY A 591 5.86 -27.69 6.34
C GLY A 591 4.51 -26.96 6.43
N LEU A 592 4.40 -25.83 7.12
CA LEU A 592 3.16 -25.06 7.26
C LEU A 592 3.37 -23.58 6.92
N PRO A 593 2.35 -22.89 6.39
CA PRO A 593 2.47 -21.48 6.04
C PRO A 593 2.81 -20.64 7.27
N TYR A 594 3.66 -19.63 7.07
CA TYR A 594 3.83 -18.57 8.06
C TYR A 594 2.53 -17.78 8.23
N PHE A 595 2.27 -17.30 9.44
CA PHE A 595 1.09 -16.52 9.78
C PHE A 595 1.47 -15.09 10.16
N CYS A 596 1.06 -14.13 9.33
CA CYS A 596 1.37 -12.71 9.48
C CYS A 596 0.15 -11.93 9.97
N GLY A 597 0.28 -11.23 11.11
CA GLY A 597 -0.77 -10.37 11.64
C GLY A 597 -0.79 -8.99 10.96
N ASN A 598 -1.95 -8.38 10.79
CA ASN A 598 -2.06 -7.03 10.23
C ASN A 598 -3.18 -6.24 10.90
N GLY A 599 -2.87 -5.01 11.31
CA GLY A 599 -3.88 -4.06 11.81
C GLY A 599 -3.35 -3.13 12.90
N ASP A 600 -3.54 -1.83 12.74
CA ASP A 600 -3.42 -0.80 13.79
C ASP A 600 -2.13 -0.76 14.61
N ILE A 601 -1.02 -1.16 14.00
CA ILE A 601 0.32 -1.00 14.60
C ILE A 601 0.78 0.44 14.44
N LEU A 602 1.00 1.13 15.56
CA LEU A 602 1.50 2.50 15.61
C LEU A 602 2.72 2.69 16.51
N SER A 603 3.16 1.68 17.24
CA SER A 603 4.34 1.77 18.10
C SER A 603 5.12 0.45 18.10
N PRO A 604 6.42 0.48 18.43
CA PRO A 604 7.18 -0.74 18.69
C PRO A 604 6.55 -1.57 19.82
N GLY A 605 5.98 -0.91 20.83
CA GLY A 605 5.23 -1.58 21.90
C GLY A 605 4.02 -2.38 21.40
N ASP A 606 3.24 -1.84 20.45
CA ASP A 606 2.14 -2.59 19.81
C ASP A 606 2.68 -3.80 19.03
N TYR A 607 3.78 -3.62 18.29
CA TYR A 607 4.42 -4.68 17.52
C TYR A 607 4.86 -5.83 18.43
N ASP A 608 5.65 -5.54 19.47
CA ASP A 608 6.15 -6.52 20.43
C ASP A 608 5.02 -7.22 21.19
N LYS A 609 4.03 -6.44 21.64
CA LYS A 609 2.85 -6.97 22.32
C LYS A 609 2.14 -8.00 21.44
N HIS A 610 1.90 -7.69 20.18
CA HIS A 610 1.16 -8.59 19.29
C HIS A 610 1.99 -9.80 18.84
N ILE A 611 3.31 -9.66 18.66
CA ILE A 611 4.21 -10.81 18.46
C ILE A 611 4.10 -11.77 19.66
N GLN A 612 4.16 -11.25 20.90
CA GLN A 612 4.16 -12.08 22.11
C GLN A 612 2.78 -12.68 22.44
N GLN A 613 1.72 -11.87 22.36
CA GLN A 613 0.36 -12.26 22.77
C GLN A 613 -0.36 -13.05 21.68
N ALA A 614 -0.35 -12.56 20.44
CA ALA A 614 -1.02 -13.24 19.33
C ALA A 614 -0.18 -14.39 18.76
N LYS A 615 1.13 -14.45 19.11
CA LYS A 615 2.07 -15.49 18.69
C LYS A 615 2.12 -15.66 17.16
N VAL A 616 1.93 -14.56 16.42
CA VAL A 616 2.11 -14.52 14.96
C VAL A 616 3.60 -14.58 14.62
N ASP A 617 3.94 -15.03 13.42
CA ASP A 617 5.36 -15.19 13.01
C ASP A 617 5.99 -13.84 12.64
N SER A 618 5.21 -12.94 12.04
CA SER A 618 5.60 -11.56 11.75
C SER A 618 4.35 -10.66 11.68
N ILE A 619 4.55 -9.35 11.61
CA ILE A 619 3.49 -8.35 11.52
C ILE A 619 3.68 -7.46 10.30
N MET A 620 2.58 -7.25 9.58
CA MET A 620 2.49 -6.35 8.46
C MET A 620 1.91 -4.99 8.88
N ILE A 621 2.63 -3.92 8.54
CA ILE A 621 2.34 -2.54 8.92
C ILE A 621 1.86 -1.76 7.69
N GLY A 622 0.66 -1.19 7.77
CA GLY A 622 0.06 -0.38 6.70
C GLY A 622 0.10 1.11 7.00
N ARG A 623 -1.04 1.65 7.43
CA ARG A 623 -1.20 3.10 7.69
C ARG A 623 -0.24 3.66 8.74
N GLY A 624 0.22 2.85 9.70
CA GLY A 624 1.25 3.27 10.65
C GLY A 624 2.53 3.73 9.97
N ALA A 625 2.97 3.02 8.91
CA ALA A 625 4.12 3.43 8.11
C ALA A 625 3.84 4.70 7.29
N LEU A 626 2.61 4.94 6.83
CA LEU A 626 2.25 6.20 6.15
C LEU A 626 2.28 7.40 7.09
N VAL A 627 1.86 7.21 8.35
CA VAL A 627 1.90 8.25 9.38
C VAL A 627 3.34 8.54 9.81
N LYS A 628 4.12 7.49 10.07
CA LYS A 628 5.54 7.57 10.42
C LYS A 628 6.36 6.44 9.78
N PRO A 629 7.07 6.69 8.66
CA PRO A 629 7.88 5.66 8.01
C PRO A 629 8.99 5.08 8.89
N TRP A 630 9.48 5.85 9.87
CA TRP A 630 10.49 5.41 10.84
C TRP A 630 9.95 4.44 11.89
N ILE A 631 8.68 4.00 11.82
CA ILE A 631 8.17 2.91 12.66
C ILE A 631 9.01 1.64 12.55
N PHE A 632 9.61 1.39 11.38
CA PHE A 632 10.50 0.25 11.20
C PHE A 632 11.82 0.40 11.97
N GLU A 633 12.34 1.64 12.05
CA GLU A 633 13.52 1.99 12.85
C GLU A 633 13.21 1.84 14.34
N GLU A 634 12.04 2.33 14.77
CA GLU A 634 11.55 2.16 16.13
C GLU A 634 11.41 0.69 16.54
N ILE A 635 10.89 -0.17 15.64
CA ILE A 635 10.78 -1.62 15.89
C ILE A 635 12.15 -2.26 16.00
N GLN A 636 13.09 -1.88 15.13
CA GLN A 636 14.45 -2.43 15.17
C GLN A 636 15.20 -2.03 16.45
N LEU A 637 15.02 -0.78 16.92
CA LEU A 637 15.61 -0.27 18.16
C LEU A 637 14.80 -0.65 19.40
N ASN A 638 13.58 -1.18 19.23
CA ASN A 638 12.58 -1.39 20.27
C ASN A 638 12.37 -0.15 21.16
N GLN A 639 12.24 1.02 20.51
CA GLN A 639 12.11 2.31 21.20
C GLN A 639 11.27 3.29 20.38
N ASP A 640 10.38 4.04 21.05
CA ASP A 640 9.68 5.17 20.43
C ASP A 640 10.66 6.33 20.14
N LEU A 641 10.63 6.85 18.91
CA LEU A 641 11.55 7.89 18.45
C LEU A 641 10.81 9.20 18.19
N ASP A 642 11.03 10.21 19.04
CA ASP A 642 10.49 11.55 18.84
C ASP A 642 11.32 12.36 17.83
N LYS A 643 11.16 12.04 16.55
CA LYS A 643 11.86 12.71 15.46
C LYS A 643 11.51 14.21 15.42
N SER A 644 12.54 15.05 15.40
CA SER A 644 12.41 16.51 15.28
C SER A 644 11.75 16.91 13.95
N ALA A 645 11.26 18.15 13.87
CA ALA A 645 10.67 18.67 12.63
C ALA A 645 11.66 18.63 11.46
N SER A 646 12.94 18.93 11.70
CA SER A 646 13.99 18.89 10.67
C SER A 646 14.30 17.47 10.19
N GLU A 647 14.33 16.47 11.09
CA GLU A 647 14.48 15.06 10.70
C GLU A 647 13.29 14.59 9.85
N ARG A 648 12.07 14.97 10.25
CA ARG A 648 10.86 14.65 9.47
C ARG A 648 10.89 15.30 8.09
N LEU A 649 11.39 16.53 7.99
CA LEU A 649 11.57 17.23 6.73
C LEU A 649 12.62 16.54 5.83
N ARG A 650 13.69 15.97 6.41
CA ARG A 650 14.68 15.16 5.66
C ARG A 650 14.07 13.90 5.04
N TYR A 651 13.10 13.25 5.70
CA TYR A 651 12.39 12.11 5.08
C TYR A 651 11.56 12.54 3.87
N ILE A 652 10.98 13.74 3.90
CA ILE A 652 10.28 14.34 2.76
C ILE A 652 11.27 14.65 1.63
N GLU A 653 12.44 15.21 1.95
CA GLU A 653 13.52 15.42 1.00
C GLU A 653 13.95 14.10 0.33
N GLN A 654 14.17 13.05 1.13
CA GLN A 654 14.57 11.72 0.64
C GLN A 654 13.51 11.12 -0.29
N PHE A 655 12.21 11.28 0.04
CA PHE A 655 11.13 10.89 -0.86
C PHE A 655 11.19 11.66 -2.18
N CYS A 656 11.43 12.98 -2.16
CA CYS A 656 11.59 13.79 -3.37
C CYS A 656 12.76 13.29 -4.23
N ARG A 657 13.93 13.04 -3.62
CA ARG A 657 15.12 12.52 -4.33
C ARG A 657 14.82 11.17 -4.99
N ASN A 658 14.23 10.23 -4.24
CA ASN A 658 13.82 8.92 -4.75
C ASN A 658 12.77 9.03 -5.87
N GLY A 659 11.84 9.98 -5.75
CA GLY A 659 10.81 10.26 -6.75
C GLY A 659 11.36 10.83 -8.05
N LEU A 660 12.28 11.80 -7.97
CA LEU A 660 12.95 12.37 -9.14
C LEU A 660 13.79 11.32 -9.88
N GLU A 661 14.51 10.47 -9.16
CA GLU A 661 15.25 9.35 -9.76
C GLU A 661 14.32 8.40 -10.53
N TYR A 662 13.19 8.05 -9.92
CA TYR A 662 12.22 7.11 -10.51
C TYR A 662 11.43 7.72 -11.67
N TRP A 663 10.72 8.83 -11.44
CA TRP A 663 9.80 9.45 -12.40
C TRP A 663 10.46 10.43 -13.36
N GLY A 664 11.66 10.93 -13.06
CA GLY A 664 12.38 11.93 -13.85
C GLY A 664 12.52 13.28 -13.13
N ALA A 665 13.54 14.02 -13.53
CA ALA A 665 13.80 15.40 -13.15
C ALA A 665 13.29 16.41 -14.20
N ASP A 666 12.59 15.95 -15.24
CA ASP A 666 11.84 16.80 -16.17
C ASP A 666 10.54 17.32 -15.54
N GLU A 667 9.82 18.21 -16.23
CA GLU A 667 8.61 18.84 -15.69
C GLU A 667 7.51 17.81 -15.33
N MET A 668 7.40 16.72 -16.10
CA MET A 668 6.44 15.65 -15.83
C MET A 668 6.86 14.81 -14.62
N GLY A 669 8.14 14.46 -14.50
CA GLY A 669 8.69 13.70 -13.39
C GLY A 669 8.60 14.46 -12.07
N VAL A 670 8.88 15.76 -12.08
CA VAL A 670 8.66 16.66 -10.93
C VAL A 670 7.18 16.73 -10.56
N GLY A 671 6.29 16.88 -11.56
CA GLY A 671 4.84 16.89 -11.34
C GLY A 671 4.31 15.60 -10.71
N ASN A 672 4.78 14.44 -11.18
CA ASN A 672 4.45 13.13 -10.62
C ASN A 672 4.99 12.99 -9.19
N THR A 673 6.24 13.37 -8.95
CA THR A 673 6.87 13.35 -7.61
C THR A 673 6.05 14.20 -6.63
N ARG A 674 5.69 15.42 -7.03
CA ARG A 674 4.83 16.31 -6.23
C ARG A 674 3.50 15.65 -5.92
N ARG A 675 2.81 15.11 -6.92
CA ARG A 675 1.50 14.47 -6.74
C ARG A 675 1.55 13.36 -5.69
N PHE A 676 2.49 12.43 -5.80
CA PHE A 676 2.59 11.31 -4.85
C PHE A 676 3.10 11.74 -3.48
N LEU A 677 3.95 12.78 -3.41
CA LEU A 677 4.33 13.40 -2.13
C LEU A 677 3.10 13.95 -1.41
N LEU A 678 2.24 14.71 -2.09
CA LEU A 678 1.04 15.29 -1.49
C LEU A 678 0.05 14.22 -1.03
N GLU A 679 -0.06 13.11 -1.77
CA GLU A 679 -0.84 11.95 -1.35
C GLU A 679 -0.26 11.34 -0.04
N TRP A 680 1.05 11.26 0.12
CA TRP A 680 1.68 10.79 1.36
C TRP A 680 1.53 11.80 2.52
N LEU A 681 1.71 13.11 2.26
CA LEU A 681 1.55 14.17 3.26
C LEU A 681 0.15 14.19 3.89
N SER A 682 -0.88 13.74 3.16
CA SER A 682 -2.24 13.57 3.69
C SER A 682 -2.38 12.53 4.82
N PHE A 683 -1.37 11.67 4.99
CA PHE A 683 -1.25 10.71 6.09
C PHE A 683 -0.21 11.15 7.12
N SER A 684 0.96 11.63 6.69
CA SER A 684 2.02 12.01 7.63
C SER A 684 1.64 13.21 8.51
N CYS A 685 0.75 14.09 8.05
CA CYS A 685 0.23 15.20 8.85
C CYS A 685 -0.56 14.75 10.10
N ARG A 686 -0.97 13.48 10.14
CA ARG A 686 -1.66 12.87 11.29
C ARG A 686 -0.70 12.47 12.41
N TYR A 687 0.61 12.52 12.17
CA TYR A 687 1.60 12.23 13.19
C TYR A 687 1.60 13.34 14.24
N ILE A 688 1.44 12.92 15.50
CA ILE A 688 1.57 13.79 16.67
C ILE A 688 2.92 13.49 17.28
N PRO A 689 3.83 14.48 17.42
CA PRO A 689 5.12 14.25 18.03
C PRO A 689 4.98 13.74 19.46
N ILE A 690 5.80 12.75 19.82
CA ILE A 690 5.68 12.01 21.07
C ILE A 690 5.83 12.93 22.28
N GLY A 691 6.71 13.93 22.20
CA GLY A 691 6.89 14.92 23.28
C GLY A 691 5.65 15.77 23.59
N LEU A 692 4.66 15.84 22.68
CA LEU A 692 3.40 16.54 22.88
C LEU A 692 2.34 15.64 23.55
N LEU A 693 2.55 14.33 23.58
CA LEU A 693 1.57 13.41 24.13
C LEU A 693 1.65 13.38 25.67
N GLU A 694 0.49 13.36 26.33
CA GLU A 694 0.36 13.24 27.78
C GLU A 694 0.65 11.81 28.25
N TYR A 695 0.26 10.81 27.45
CA TYR A 695 0.62 9.41 27.67
C TYR A 695 0.79 8.65 26.36
N MET A 696 1.61 7.60 26.41
CA MET A 696 1.95 6.73 25.30
C MET A 696 1.32 5.33 25.47
N PRO A 697 1.07 4.58 24.38
CA PRO A 697 1.10 5.01 22.98
C PRO A 697 -0.24 5.64 22.54
N PRO A 698 -0.25 6.50 21.49
CA PRO A 698 -1.49 6.96 20.87
C PRO A 698 -2.16 5.80 20.13
N LYS A 699 -3.50 5.73 20.14
CA LYS A 699 -4.22 4.73 19.34
C LYS A 699 -4.56 5.27 17.96
N PHE A 700 -4.70 4.36 16.99
CA PHE A 700 -5.00 4.72 15.61
C PHE A 700 -6.31 5.51 15.44
N GLY A 701 -7.32 5.24 16.28
CA GLY A 701 -8.59 5.96 16.26
C GLY A 701 -8.57 7.34 16.94
N ASP A 702 -7.46 7.73 17.55
CA ASP A 702 -7.35 8.99 18.26
C ASP A 702 -7.18 10.16 17.29
N ARG A 703 -8.01 11.19 17.42
CA ARG A 703 -7.94 12.42 16.64
C ARG A 703 -7.25 13.52 17.45
N PRO A 704 -6.23 14.19 16.90
CA PRO A 704 -5.65 15.34 17.58
C PRO A 704 -6.70 16.45 17.73
N PRO A 705 -6.91 16.99 18.95
CA PRO A 705 -7.53 18.30 19.10
C PRO A 705 -6.66 19.37 18.40
N ALA A 706 -7.20 20.57 18.17
CA ALA A 706 -6.41 21.67 17.63
C ALA A 706 -5.21 21.95 18.55
N PHE A 707 -4.00 21.80 18.01
CA PHE A 707 -2.76 21.95 18.75
C PHE A 707 -1.72 22.74 17.95
N ARG A 708 -0.80 23.36 18.68
CA ARG A 708 0.40 23.99 18.12
C ARG A 708 1.62 23.11 18.39
N GLY A 709 2.45 22.92 17.38
CA GLY A 709 3.72 22.21 17.51
C GLY A 709 4.74 22.97 18.35
N ARG A 710 5.85 22.31 18.71
CA ARG A 710 7.00 22.95 19.39
C ARG A 710 7.67 24.05 18.57
N SER A 711 7.50 23.99 17.25
CA SER A 711 8.00 24.98 16.28
C SER A 711 6.96 25.24 15.20
N ASP A 712 7.13 26.32 14.44
CA ASP A 712 6.26 26.64 13.32
C ASP A 712 6.37 25.58 12.20
N LEU A 713 7.56 25.01 11.97
CA LEU A 713 7.75 23.89 11.05
C LEU A 713 7.00 22.63 11.52
N GLU A 714 7.05 22.31 12.82
CA GLU A 714 6.29 21.20 13.38
C GLU A 714 4.79 21.40 13.21
N THR A 715 4.32 22.64 13.42
CA THR A 715 2.92 23.02 13.20
C THR A 715 2.52 22.86 11.73
N LEU A 716 3.38 23.30 10.80
CA LEU A 716 3.19 23.18 9.35
C LEU A 716 3.10 21.71 8.91
N LEU A 717 4.00 20.86 9.40
CA LEU A 717 4.01 19.43 9.09
C LEU A 717 2.75 18.69 9.60
N SER A 718 2.11 19.21 10.65
CA SER A 718 0.85 18.68 11.19
C SER A 718 -0.40 19.36 10.61
N SER A 719 -0.26 20.28 9.65
CA SER A 719 -1.40 20.96 9.01
C SER A 719 -2.21 19.99 8.16
N ALA A 720 -3.54 20.05 8.29
CA ALA A 720 -4.47 19.28 7.46
C ALA A 720 -4.82 19.99 6.13
N ASN A 721 -4.28 21.18 5.88
CA ASN A 721 -4.56 21.97 4.70
C ASN A 721 -3.65 21.57 3.53
N TYR A 722 -4.21 21.15 2.39
CA TYR A 722 -3.40 20.76 1.22
C TYR A 722 -2.58 21.91 0.64
N LYS A 723 -2.97 23.17 0.85
CA LYS A 723 -2.19 24.32 0.40
C LYS A 723 -0.85 24.39 1.14
N ASP A 724 -0.82 23.97 2.39
CA ASP A 724 0.43 23.88 3.16
C ASP A 724 1.28 22.70 2.69
N TRP A 725 0.66 21.58 2.30
CA TRP A 725 1.37 20.46 1.68
C TRP A 725 2.03 20.87 0.36
N ILE A 726 1.36 21.70 -0.45
CA ILE A 726 1.94 22.27 -1.67
C ILE A 726 3.17 23.10 -1.31
N LYS A 727 3.09 24.00 -0.33
CA LYS A 727 4.25 24.79 0.12
C LYS A 727 5.42 23.92 0.57
N ILE A 728 5.16 22.85 1.35
CA ILE A 728 6.18 21.89 1.75
C ILE A 728 6.83 21.24 0.51
N SER A 729 6.03 20.88 -0.50
CA SER A 729 6.56 20.33 -1.75
C SER A 729 7.42 21.33 -2.53
N GLU A 730 7.09 22.62 -2.45
CA GLU A 730 7.81 23.69 -3.15
C GLU A 730 9.20 23.94 -2.56
N MET A 731 9.43 23.59 -1.29
CA MET A 731 10.75 23.64 -0.66
C MET A 731 11.79 22.78 -1.40
N PHE A 732 11.35 21.68 -2.02
CA PHE A 732 12.25 20.72 -2.69
C PHE A 732 12.08 20.70 -4.21
N LEU A 733 10.83 20.81 -4.69
CA LEU A 733 10.46 20.66 -6.10
C LEU A 733 10.24 22.01 -6.80
N GLY A 734 10.58 23.11 -6.14
CA GLY A 734 10.34 24.48 -6.60
C GLY A 734 8.85 24.82 -6.74
N PRO A 735 8.52 26.03 -7.24
CA PRO A 735 7.14 26.47 -7.38
C PRO A 735 6.29 25.55 -8.26
N ALA A 736 5.08 25.25 -7.81
CA ALA A 736 4.14 24.42 -8.56
C ALA A 736 3.85 25.01 -9.95
N HIS A 737 3.59 24.16 -10.94
CA HIS A 737 3.21 24.62 -12.28
C HIS A 737 1.85 25.34 -12.19
N LYS A 738 1.61 26.36 -13.02
CA LYS A 738 0.34 27.12 -13.05
C LYS A 738 -0.90 26.24 -13.23
N ASP A 739 -0.75 25.17 -13.99
CA ASP A 739 -1.83 24.21 -14.28
C ASP A 739 -1.84 23.02 -13.31
N PHE A 740 -0.93 22.99 -12.32
CA PHE A 740 -0.90 21.94 -11.32
C PHE A 740 -2.06 22.14 -10.35
N GLN A 741 -2.94 21.15 -10.29
CA GLN A 741 -4.05 21.13 -9.37
C GLN A 741 -3.93 19.90 -8.48
N PHE A 742 -4.03 20.10 -7.18
CA PHE A 742 -4.12 19.00 -6.24
C PHE A 742 -5.38 19.13 -5.41
N GLN A 743 -6.19 18.09 -5.46
CA GLN A 743 -7.28 17.90 -4.53
C GLN A 743 -7.02 16.58 -3.79
N PRO A 744 -7.00 16.60 -2.46
CA PRO A 744 -6.90 15.38 -1.68
C PRO A 744 -7.97 14.39 -2.12
N LYS A 745 -7.64 13.10 -2.10
CA LYS A 745 -8.59 12.02 -2.48
C LYS A 745 -9.86 12.06 -1.62
N HIS A 746 -9.71 12.56 -0.40
CA HIS A 746 -10.77 12.72 0.58
C HIS A 746 -11.20 14.18 0.63
N LYS A 747 -12.51 14.46 0.69
CA LYS A 747 -12.99 15.73 1.25
C LYS A 747 -12.86 15.68 2.78
N SER A 748 -11.63 15.64 3.30
CA SER A 748 -11.38 16.33 4.56
C SER A 748 -11.44 17.81 4.18
N ASN A 749 -12.38 18.58 4.73
CA ASN A 749 -12.75 19.94 4.32
C ASN A 749 -11.55 20.91 4.15
N SER A 750 -10.83 20.78 3.05
CA SER A 750 -9.80 21.72 2.65
C SER A 750 -10.49 22.80 1.85
N TYR A 751 -10.94 23.84 2.55
CA TYR A 751 -11.60 24.98 1.94
C TYR A 751 -10.61 25.75 1.05
N GLU A 752 -11.07 26.12 -0.15
CA GLU A 752 -10.63 27.36 -0.76
C GLU A 752 -11.29 28.49 0.04
N ILE A 753 -10.48 29.28 0.74
CA ILE A 753 -10.94 30.58 1.22
C ILE A 753 -11.03 31.45 -0.03
N GLU A 754 -12.24 31.61 -0.58
CA GLU A 754 -12.54 32.74 -1.45
C GLU A 754 -12.39 34.00 -0.60
N ALA A 755 -11.38 34.81 -0.91
CA ALA A 755 -11.25 36.14 -0.35
C ALA A 755 -12.35 37.01 -0.97
N GLU A 756 -13.47 37.19 -0.26
CA GLU A 756 -14.37 38.30 -0.53
C GLU A 756 -13.82 39.55 0.18
N GLY A 757 -13.35 40.49 -0.66
CA GLY A 757 -13.36 41.95 -0.50
C GLY A 757 -13.09 42.57 0.87
#